data_AF-A0A0G1MY80-F1
#
_entry.id   AF-A0A0G1MY80-F1
#
_cell.length_a   1.000
_cell.length_b   1.000
_cell.length_c   1.000
_cell.angle_alpha   90.00
_cell.angle_beta   90.00
_cell.angle_gamma   90.00
#
_symmetry.space_group_name_H-M   'P 1'
#
loop_
_entity.id
_entity.type
_entity.pdbx_description
1 polymer ?
#
loop_
_entity_poly.entity_id
_entity_poly.type
_entity_poly.pdbx_seq_one_letter_code
_entity_poly.pdbx_strand_id
1 'polypeptide(L)'
;MIALTQFKTRGYQVTENRRAILERALWQYAENGKYSNDLVEHLLASPHAGLVLKYSEKFSEKIAEKVIRSGGWDITEILEFLLKNNIPPPDEFDRYADCFVRNNYVHGITSGNGKYTPHDLKTSVKLPYQSVIKERKIIDITPDGVQRDAQIESIIQRGYVSFLLNENVFSVPLTEYVSRHYESFHQMITVNNQEHLVLSSLRDPDKHAYIHKLIERGEEYKVVRILNLLPEDFTLGKEIFDSLKKKNFALNLGERLECFRGLDDSDALTYIENNQIQLFLDQFASFSLTEEFLQRTDIHDLCLEEFNSMILSRSTHGLNKAKKLVEDIPIPQEKIDAILMKVIRSCLGEKPQWHSPHELVEIFPHLRSFLGTEEFQSLAKTEIMNAEHLFDFCKVLETIPLPDTVLKGRDILERVMNALRKSILKVNEKDSFDILYRICDEIVRIARFVPLPLDPQRIRAAIEVIEKLPQSIMIRQEYSRRICVSEDPENALKKMLDLQVEFENNKSIASNEKFLLLYVSQFFSGGTQEEKEAFAGRIMKDISLLSKNQPISSENKEYYEGLLKEVYPQRNYNTYEYLDQYEDRSQDLAAYKFERNGYDFHLSGVLGYRIKADTIPDAVLIKEFSDRIASIKSIATEESLSMYLSDEVPDSQAKTLEGKILDYFKAKGYTVDTMNVLLAYQLLGSYDSFVASSIDRVNLEENEVSKNYILLDELVNQYGDNMKETIKAIQERVAQSEDRALFSETFQEKYEKKYADALLTITKDLAKIPRDKLTTPLIQKKIAKTLTNVFQGLPEIQKSAGDFALLFSVNDFDTFEDVWQKHIDQFFTVDAGGRIDTVKVEKLQSSVYIRLQNEIGKYEEIKEVDTARNQEKLSKDRLIKGYFSKNRENAHARMVADICLAADPNMLKNNKYFEFVLFDEERERCVGTTMLLEMNEPEEGKKYLLYCPNPSVGLVSEVSAKRFYQMLTKQAVQFANENGFDALLVDKRHGHSTNRAGLFQQSLEQSCLKDPAGKERSISLKNSHTLSGGYTYQKNLQLVWER
;
A
#
# COMPACT_ATOMS: atom_id res chain seq x y z
N MET A 1 9.25 44.83 21.42
CA MET A 1 8.59 46.02 20.81
C MET A 1 9.26 47.33 21.19
N ILE A 2 9.43 47.69 22.47
CA ILE A 2 10.29 48.83 22.88
C ILE A 2 11.70 48.75 22.27
N ALA A 3 12.27 47.53 22.19
CA ALA A 3 13.53 47.28 21.48
C ALA A 3 13.44 47.52 19.95
N LEU A 4 12.35 47.11 19.30
CA LEU A 4 12.11 47.32 17.85
C LEU A 4 11.97 48.81 17.51
N THR A 5 11.30 49.59 18.36
CA THR A 5 11.18 51.05 18.23
C THR A 5 12.56 51.73 18.33
N GLN A 6 13.43 51.26 19.23
CA GLN A 6 14.80 51.78 19.37
C GLN A 6 15.73 51.39 18.20
N PHE A 7 15.52 50.23 17.57
CA PHE A 7 16.27 49.80 16.37
C PHE A 7 15.89 50.61 15.11
N LYS A 8 14.62 50.99 14.95
CA LYS A 8 14.16 51.88 13.85
C LYS A 8 14.79 53.27 13.94
N THR A 9 14.88 53.86 15.13
CA THR A 9 15.58 55.15 15.35
C THR A 9 17.08 55.11 15.04
N ARG A 10 17.68 53.92 14.86
CA ARG A 10 19.10 53.73 14.52
C ARG A 10 19.34 53.28 13.06
N GLY A 11 18.30 53.29 12.22
CA GLY A 11 18.45 53.17 10.76
C GLY A 11 18.59 51.76 10.18
N TYR A 12 18.22 50.71 10.92
CA TYR A 12 18.22 49.34 10.37
C TYR A 12 16.92 49.03 9.63
N GLN A 13 17.01 48.56 8.37
CA GLN A 13 15.87 48.06 7.59
C GLN A 13 15.43 46.68 8.10
N VAL A 14 14.14 46.51 8.39
CA VAL A 14 13.58 45.28 8.95
C VAL A 14 13.26 44.29 7.84
N THR A 15 14.26 43.52 7.40
CA THR A 15 14.11 42.32 6.56
C THR A 15 14.46 41.02 7.32
N GLU A 16 14.93 41.12 8.58
CA GLU A 16 15.19 39.96 9.43
C GLU A 16 13.91 39.43 10.12
N ASN A 17 13.77 38.11 10.12
CA ASN A 17 12.66 37.35 10.72
C ASN A 17 12.40 37.81 12.17
N ARG A 18 11.15 38.19 12.51
CA ARG A 18 10.73 38.78 13.82
C ARG A 18 11.31 38.04 15.04
N ARG A 19 11.48 36.72 14.91
CA ARG A 19 12.09 35.83 15.90
C ARG A 19 13.55 36.20 16.24
N ALA A 20 14.40 36.46 15.25
CA ALA A 20 15.82 36.78 15.45
C ALA A 20 16.03 38.13 16.15
N ILE A 21 15.13 39.09 15.90
CA ILE A 21 15.13 40.41 16.54
C ILE A 21 14.68 40.28 18.01
N LEU A 22 13.66 39.46 18.27
CA LEU A 22 13.21 39.17 19.64
C LEU A 22 14.31 38.47 20.45
N GLU A 23 14.98 37.48 19.84
CA GLU A 23 16.10 36.73 20.43
C GLU A 23 17.29 37.65 20.77
N ARG A 24 17.69 38.58 19.88
CA ARG A 24 18.76 39.57 20.16
C ARG A 24 18.40 40.55 21.28
N ALA A 25 17.17 41.06 21.30
CA ALA A 25 16.71 41.98 22.33
C ALA A 25 16.67 41.31 23.70
N LEU A 26 16.17 40.07 23.77
CA LEU A 26 16.15 39.27 24.99
C LEU A 26 17.56 39.01 25.53
N TRP A 27 18.52 38.74 24.65
CA TRP A 27 19.93 38.56 25.00
C TRP A 27 20.56 39.80 25.65
N GLN A 28 20.33 40.99 25.08
CA GLN A 28 20.87 42.25 25.61
C GLN A 28 20.28 42.65 26.98
N TYR A 29 19.02 42.34 27.25
CA TYR A 29 18.42 42.59 28.58
C TYR A 29 18.86 41.55 29.62
N ALA A 30 19.14 40.31 29.19
CA ALA A 30 19.69 39.25 30.05
C ALA A 30 21.11 39.57 30.55
N GLU A 31 21.99 40.06 29.68
CA GLU A 31 23.37 40.44 30.04
C GLU A 31 23.40 41.51 31.15
N ASN A 32 22.44 42.43 31.14
CA ASN A 32 22.37 43.56 32.07
C ASN A 32 21.68 43.26 33.40
N GLY A 33 21.09 42.06 33.57
CA GLY A 33 20.47 41.62 34.83
C GLY A 33 19.27 42.43 35.31
N LYS A 34 18.66 43.26 34.43
CA LYS A 34 17.53 44.14 34.77
C LYS A 34 16.32 43.80 33.91
N TYR A 35 15.41 43.00 34.46
CA TYR A 35 14.07 42.82 33.90
C TYR A 35 13.09 43.65 34.73
N SER A 36 12.40 44.62 34.11
CA SER A 36 11.27 45.29 34.76
C SER A 36 10.06 44.36 34.77
N ASN A 37 9.15 44.52 35.74
CA ASN A 37 7.91 43.74 35.80
C ASN A 37 7.09 43.87 34.50
N ASP A 38 7.04 45.07 33.92
CA ASP A 38 6.32 45.35 32.67
C ASP A 38 6.91 44.57 31.49
N LEU A 39 8.25 44.47 31.41
CA LEU A 39 8.91 43.71 30.35
C LEU A 39 8.59 42.21 30.46
N VAL A 40 8.56 41.67 31.68
CA VAL A 40 8.18 40.27 31.93
C VAL A 40 6.74 40.03 31.48
N GLU A 41 5.81 40.91 31.79
CA GLU A 41 4.40 40.78 31.39
C GLU A 41 4.21 40.85 29.85
N HIS A 42 4.95 41.71 29.15
CA HIS A 42 5.00 41.71 27.68
C HIS A 42 5.57 40.44 27.06
N LEU A 43 6.53 39.82 27.73
CA LEU A 43 7.10 38.54 27.29
C LEU A 43 6.14 37.38 27.55
N LEU A 44 5.44 37.38 28.69
CA LEU A 44 4.41 36.41 29.01
C LEU A 44 3.20 36.52 28.06
N ALA A 45 2.83 37.72 27.62
CA ALA A 45 1.79 37.95 26.61
C ALA A 45 2.14 37.44 25.20
N SER A 46 3.41 37.12 24.94
CA SER A 46 3.88 36.69 23.61
C SER A 46 3.69 35.19 23.39
N PRO A 47 3.30 34.74 22.18
CA PRO A 47 3.28 33.31 21.83
C PRO A 47 4.68 32.65 21.86
N HIS A 48 5.76 33.44 21.97
CA HIS A 48 7.14 32.96 22.06
C HIS A 48 7.69 32.92 23.48
N ALA A 49 6.84 33.01 24.51
CA ALA A 49 7.27 33.04 25.89
C ALA A 49 8.21 31.85 26.23
N GLY A 50 7.94 30.64 25.70
CA GLY A 50 8.81 29.44 25.78
C GLY A 50 10.31 29.71 25.61
N LEU A 51 10.66 30.49 24.58
CA LEU A 51 12.04 30.84 24.24
C LEU A 51 12.69 31.74 25.30
N VAL A 52 11.92 32.56 26.01
CA VAL A 52 12.42 33.52 27.01
C VAL A 52 13.06 32.81 28.19
N LEU A 53 12.45 31.72 28.69
CA LEU A 53 12.98 30.96 29.84
C LEU A 53 14.28 30.24 29.52
N LYS A 54 14.44 29.78 28.26
CA LYS A 54 15.67 29.13 27.79
C LYS A 54 16.89 30.03 27.94
N TYR A 55 16.71 31.34 27.79
CA TYR A 55 17.79 32.34 27.81
C TYR A 55 17.85 33.19 29.09
N SER A 56 16.99 32.96 30.09
CA SER A 56 16.98 33.73 31.34
C SER A 56 17.81 33.06 32.44
N GLU A 57 19.07 33.47 32.58
CA GLU A 57 20.00 32.95 33.60
C GLU A 57 19.95 33.70 34.95
N LYS A 58 19.12 34.76 35.07
CA LYS A 58 19.10 35.68 36.21
C LYS A 58 17.69 36.14 36.63
N PHE A 59 16.65 35.31 36.48
CA PHE A 59 15.33 35.71 36.98
C PHE A 59 15.25 35.61 38.51
N SER A 60 14.63 36.61 39.14
CA SER A 60 14.35 36.57 40.59
C SER A 60 13.23 35.57 40.92
N GLU A 61 13.20 35.07 42.16
CA GLU A 61 12.15 34.17 42.66
C GLU A 61 10.73 34.72 42.42
N LYS A 62 10.53 36.03 42.60
CA LYS A 62 9.27 36.72 42.33
C LYS A 62 8.85 36.69 40.85
N ILE A 63 9.82 36.71 39.93
CA ILE A 63 9.57 36.59 38.49
C ILE A 63 9.28 35.13 38.13
N ALA A 64 10.01 34.17 38.72
CA ALA A 64 9.75 32.75 38.56
C ALA A 64 8.32 32.38 39.00
N GLU A 65 7.86 32.89 40.14
CA GLU A 65 6.50 32.67 40.63
C GLU A 65 5.44 33.24 39.67
N LYS A 66 5.67 34.44 39.10
CA LYS A 66 4.78 35.03 38.08
C LYS A 66 4.71 34.18 36.82
N VAL A 67 5.84 33.64 36.35
CA VAL A 67 5.90 32.75 35.18
C VAL A 67 5.12 31.46 35.46
N ILE A 68 5.34 30.82 36.61
CA ILE A 68 4.66 29.58 37.02
C ILE A 68 3.14 29.75 37.07
N ARG A 69 2.68 30.88 37.63
CA ARG A 69 1.26 31.21 37.77
C ARG A 69 0.61 31.74 36.47
N SER A 70 1.41 32.03 35.44
CA SER A 70 0.90 32.59 34.18
C SER A 70 0.09 31.57 33.35
N GLY A 71 0.28 30.27 33.61
CA GLY A 71 -0.48 29.15 33.01
C GLY A 71 -0.17 28.94 31.52
N GLY A 72 0.09 27.71 31.07
CA GLY A 72 0.27 27.40 29.64
C GLY A 72 1.72 27.21 29.21
N TRP A 73 2.51 26.55 30.06
CA TRP A 73 3.88 26.11 29.79
C TRP A 73 4.01 24.64 30.18
N ASP A 74 4.93 23.92 29.52
CA ASP A 74 5.17 22.52 29.85
C ASP A 74 5.88 22.38 31.20
N ILE A 75 5.51 21.36 31.98
CA ILE A 75 6.08 21.11 33.30
C ILE A 75 7.61 20.91 33.24
N THR A 76 8.11 20.32 32.17
CA THR A 76 9.54 20.06 31.93
C THR A 76 10.31 21.37 31.76
N GLU A 77 9.78 22.31 30.95
CA GLU A 77 10.41 23.61 30.71
C GLU A 77 10.52 24.44 31.99
N ILE A 78 9.49 24.37 32.84
CA ILE A 78 9.51 25.09 34.11
C ILE A 78 10.47 24.44 35.11
N LEU A 79 10.54 23.10 35.16
CA LEU A 79 11.49 22.39 36.01
C LEU A 79 12.93 22.65 35.59
N GLU A 80 13.22 22.64 34.29
CA GLU A 80 14.52 23.03 33.76
C GLU A 80 14.87 24.48 34.14
N PHE A 81 13.91 25.40 34.04
CA PHE A 81 14.10 26.79 34.42
C PHE A 81 14.41 26.97 35.91
N LEU A 82 13.68 26.29 36.80
CA LEU A 82 13.89 26.33 38.25
C LEU A 82 15.26 25.77 38.64
N LEU A 83 15.63 24.62 38.07
CA LEU A 83 16.93 23.99 38.27
C LEU A 83 18.07 24.88 37.74
N LYS A 84 17.91 25.45 36.54
CA LYS A 84 18.91 26.32 35.91
C LYS A 84 19.19 27.59 36.71
N ASN A 85 18.18 28.14 37.41
CA ASN A 85 18.32 29.38 38.18
C ASN A 85 18.66 29.15 39.67
N ASN A 86 19.02 27.92 40.08
CA ASN A 86 19.35 27.57 41.46
C ASN A 86 18.28 27.98 42.49
N ILE A 87 17.02 27.99 42.09
CA ILE A 87 15.89 28.21 43.02
C ILE A 87 15.67 26.86 43.73
N PRO A 88 15.90 26.75 45.06
CA PRO A 88 16.11 25.47 45.73
C PRO A 88 14.86 24.57 45.71
N PRO A 89 14.96 23.30 45.26
CA PRO A 89 13.88 22.32 45.41
C PRO A 89 14.36 21.14 46.26
N PRO A 90 14.03 21.11 47.56
CA PRO A 90 13.41 19.88 48.09
C PRO A 90 12.32 20.09 49.15
N ASP A 91 12.28 21.21 49.88
CA ASP A 91 11.33 21.40 51.00
C ASP A 91 10.14 22.32 50.65
N GLU A 92 10.28 23.16 49.60
CA GLU A 92 9.21 24.05 49.10
C GLU A 92 8.60 23.59 47.78
N PHE A 93 9.02 22.44 47.23
CA PHE A 93 8.50 21.94 45.96
C PHE A 93 6.98 21.68 46.03
N ASP A 94 6.50 21.18 47.17
CA ASP A 94 5.07 20.99 47.47
C ASP A 94 4.25 22.30 47.38
N ARG A 95 4.87 23.47 47.62
CA ARG A 95 4.21 24.78 47.56
C ARG A 95 3.84 25.17 46.12
N TYR A 96 4.71 24.89 45.16
CA TYR A 96 4.48 25.21 43.75
C TYR A 96 3.80 24.08 42.99
N ALA A 97 3.98 22.86 43.48
CA ALA A 97 3.39 21.64 42.96
C ALA A 97 1.89 21.83 42.66
N ASP A 98 1.07 22.28 43.63
CA ASP A 98 -0.39 22.30 43.45
C ASP A 98 -0.80 23.32 42.39
N CYS A 99 -0.08 24.45 42.34
CA CYS A 99 -0.22 25.45 41.28
C CYS A 99 0.13 24.88 39.90
N PHE A 100 1.13 23.99 39.78
CA PHE A 100 1.51 23.39 38.51
C PHE A 100 0.40 22.51 37.93
N VAL A 101 -0.17 21.62 38.73
CA VAL A 101 -1.21 20.68 38.27
C VAL A 101 -2.51 21.44 37.95
N ARG A 102 -2.86 22.41 38.78
CA ARG A 102 -4.13 23.15 38.63
C ARG A 102 -4.11 24.19 37.52
N ASN A 103 -2.96 24.78 37.16
CA ASN A 103 -2.92 25.93 36.25
C ASN A 103 -2.23 25.67 34.90
N ASN A 104 -1.58 24.52 34.68
CA ASN A 104 -0.93 24.19 33.41
C ASN A 104 -1.61 23.03 32.69
N TYR A 105 -1.66 23.12 31.35
CA TYR A 105 -1.91 21.95 30.50
C TYR A 105 -0.78 20.96 30.77
N VAL A 106 -1.09 19.82 31.37
CA VAL A 106 -0.12 18.74 31.60
C VAL A 106 0.22 18.08 30.25
N HIS A 107 1.01 18.76 29.42
CA HIS A 107 1.81 18.07 28.42
C HIS A 107 2.98 17.37 29.12
N GLY A 108 3.42 16.25 28.54
CA GLY A 108 4.69 15.64 28.93
C GLY A 108 4.67 14.59 30.05
N ILE A 109 3.69 13.67 30.08
CA ILE A 109 3.98 12.34 30.69
C ILE A 109 3.88 11.17 29.69
N THR A 110 3.23 11.30 28.52
CA THR A 110 3.06 10.10 27.66
C THR A 110 3.07 10.25 26.13
N SER A 111 3.34 11.40 25.51
CA SER A 111 3.39 11.44 24.03
C SER A 111 4.37 12.45 23.46
N GLY A 112 5.42 11.95 22.79
CA GLY A 112 6.27 12.73 21.90
C GLY A 112 7.67 12.14 21.70
N ASN A 113 7.86 11.37 20.63
CA ASN A 113 9.08 11.30 19.84
C ASN A 113 10.43 11.44 20.57
N GLY A 114 10.95 10.32 21.10
CA GLY A 114 12.37 9.94 20.93
C GLY A 114 13.52 10.86 21.35
N LYS A 115 13.35 11.96 22.13
CA LYS A 115 14.52 12.76 22.55
C LYS A 115 14.74 13.06 24.02
N TYR A 116 13.78 12.87 24.92
CA TYR A 116 14.07 12.94 26.35
C TYR A 116 13.31 11.87 27.12
N THR A 117 14.05 10.96 27.74
CA THR A 117 13.44 10.03 28.72
C THR A 117 13.46 10.70 30.09
N PRO A 118 12.39 10.59 30.89
CA PRO A 118 12.35 11.03 32.30
C PRO A 118 13.38 10.33 33.22
N HIS A 119 14.36 9.63 32.67
CA HIS A 119 15.34 8.87 33.43
C HIS A 119 16.45 9.74 34.02
N ASP A 120 16.73 10.91 33.43
CA ASP A 120 17.78 11.83 33.88
C ASP A 120 17.38 12.70 35.09
N LEU A 121 16.07 12.81 35.40
CA LEU A 121 15.54 13.54 36.56
C LEU A 121 15.27 12.64 37.78
N LYS A 122 15.49 11.33 37.66
CA LYS A 122 15.02 10.33 38.65
C LYS A 122 15.93 10.09 39.85
N THR A 123 17.16 10.60 39.88
CA THR A 123 18.09 10.26 40.97
C THR A 123 18.09 11.24 42.13
N SER A 124 17.47 12.43 42.02
CA SER A 124 17.46 13.43 43.10
C SER A 124 16.12 14.09 43.40
N VAL A 125 15.10 14.05 42.52
CA VAL A 125 13.82 14.74 42.73
C VAL A 125 12.65 13.74 42.80
N LYS A 126 12.13 13.50 44.02
CA LYS A 126 10.85 12.78 44.20
C LYS A 126 9.71 13.68 43.78
N LEU A 127 9.08 13.40 42.63
CA LEU A 127 7.88 14.12 42.18
C LEU A 127 6.69 13.77 43.11
N PRO A 128 6.05 14.76 43.78
CA PRO A 128 5.01 14.52 44.80
C PRO A 128 3.68 13.97 44.22
N TYR A 129 3.53 13.92 42.90
CA TYR A 129 2.30 13.51 42.22
C TYR A 129 2.21 12.05 41.81
N GLN A 130 3.14 11.20 42.26
CA GLN A 130 3.05 9.77 41.97
C GLN A 130 1.75 9.12 42.46
N SER A 131 1.07 9.67 43.48
CA SER A 131 -0.25 9.23 43.92
C SER A 131 -1.36 9.62 42.94
N VAL A 132 -1.36 10.85 42.41
CA VAL A 132 -2.31 11.32 41.38
C VAL A 132 -2.06 10.62 40.04
N ILE A 133 -0.80 10.34 39.69
CA ILE A 133 -0.42 9.48 38.56
C ILE A 133 -0.89 8.03 38.80
N LYS A 134 -0.94 7.56 40.05
CA LYS A 134 -1.59 6.27 40.38
C LYS A 134 -3.11 6.33 40.27
N GLU A 135 -3.74 7.50 40.47
CA GLU A 135 -5.16 7.70 40.15
C GLU A 135 -5.44 7.59 38.64
N ARG A 136 -4.44 7.74 37.74
CA ARG A 136 -4.57 7.29 36.32
C ARG A 136 -5.00 5.83 36.19
N LYS A 137 -4.67 4.98 37.17
CA LYS A 137 -5.10 3.56 37.19
C LYS A 137 -6.53 3.34 37.70
N ILE A 138 -7.22 4.38 38.19
CA ILE A 138 -8.64 4.27 38.60
C ILE A 138 -9.56 4.37 37.36
N ILE A 139 -9.01 4.63 36.18
CA ILE A 139 -9.76 4.70 34.93
C ILE A 139 -9.79 3.32 34.26
N ASP A 140 -10.41 2.34 34.92
CA ASP A 140 -10.91 1.13 34.25
C ASP A 140 -12.31 1.47 33.70
N ILE A 141 -12.40 1.60 32.38
CA ILE A 141 -13.58 2.09 31.66
C ILE A 141 -14.69 1.02 31.69
N THR A 142 -15.79 1.27 32.40
CA THR A 142 -17.06 0.54 32.24
C THR A 142 -17.96 1.23 31.21
N PRO A 143 -18.85 0.49 30.51
CA PRO A 143 -19.70 1.03 29.43
C PRO A 143 -20.89 1.89 29.89
N ASP A 144 -21.11 2.06 31.20
CA ASP A 144 -22.29 2.75 31.74
C ASP A 144 -22.01 4.24 32.01
N GLY A 145 -22.80 5.12 31.38
CA GLY A 145 -22.64 6.59 31.45
C GLY A 145 -22.73 7.21 32.85
N VAL A 146 -23.32 6.52 33.84
CA VAL A 146 -23.50 7.03 35.22
C VAL A 146 -22.20 6.94 36.05
N GLN A 147 -21.38 5.89 35.86
CA GLN A 147 -20.10 5.78 36.57
C GLN A 147 -19.05 6.75 36.02
N ARG A 148 -19.18 7.14 34.75
CA ARG A 148 -18.28 8.08 34.07
C ARG A 148 -18.46 9.52 34.57
N ASP A 149 -19.71 9.99 34.70
CA ASP A 149 -20.00 11.36 35.17
C ASP A 149 -19.49 11.58 36.61
N ALA A 150 -19.67 10.59 37.50
CA ALA A 150 -19.20 10.67 38.89
C ALA A 150 -17.66 10.75 39.00
N GLN A 151 -16.94 10.06 38.11
CA GLN A 151 -15.48 10.13 38.05
C GLN A 151 -15.00 11.49 37.53
N ILE A 152 -15.62 11.99 36.45
CA ILE A 152 -15.35 13.33 35.91
C ILE A 152 -15.59 14.39 36.99
N GLU A 153 -16.73 14.34 37.67
CA GLU A 153 -17.08 15.26 38.75
C GLU A 153 -16.05 15.23 39.89
N SER A 154 -15.65 14.04 40.36
CA SER A 154 -14.63 13.91 41.42
C SER A 154 -13.28 14.50 41.03
N ILE A 155 -12.87 14.43 39.75
CA ILE A 155 -11.60 14.98 39.26
C ILE A 155 -11.68 16.52 39.21
N ILE A 156 -12.82 17.05 38.77
CA ILE A 156 -13.07 18.50 38.67
C ILE A 156 -13.17 19.13 40.07
N GLN A 157 -13.87 18.49 41.01
CA GLN A 157 -13.96 18.95 42.41
C GLN A 157 -12.59 19.08 43.07
N ARG A 158 -11.65 18.17 42.76
CA ARG A 158 -10.27 18.20 43.28
C ARG A 158 -9.36 19.22 42.59
N GLY A 159 -9.84 19.85 41.52
CA GLY A 159 -9.12 20.86 40.75
C GLY A 159 -8.18 20.28 39.71
N TYR A 160 -8.44 19.08 39.17
CA TYR A 160 -7.54 18.42 38.22
C TYR A 160 -8.08 18.43 36.78
N VAL A 161 -8.75 19.51 36.39
CA VAL A 161 -9.39 19.67 35.06
C VAL A 161 -8.39 19.58 33.89
N SER A 162 -7.17 20.09 34.07
CA SER A 162 -6.06 20.00 33.10
C SER A 162 -5.74 18.55 32.68
N PHE A 163 -6.03 17.58 33.54
CA PHE A 163 -5.86 16.16 33.28
C PHE A 163 -6.88 15.63 32.25
N LEU A 164 -8.14 16.04 32.39
CA LEU A 164 -9.23 15.61 31.50
C LEU A 164 -9.07 16.16 30.08
N LEU A 165 -8.46 17.34 29.95
CA LEU A 165 -8.23 18.00 28.67
C LEU A 165 -7.06 17.41 27.86
N ASN A 166 -6.12 16.71 28.50
CA ASN A 166 -4.94 16.16 27.82
C ASN A 166 -5.10 14.74 27.28
N GLU A 167 -6.06 13.97 27.81
CA GLU A 167 -6.30 12.61 27.36
C GLU A 167 -7.36 12.63 26.25
N ASN A 168 -6.98 12.30 25.01
CA ASN A 168 -7.91 12.23 23.85
C ASN A 168 -9.16 11.37 24.09
N VAL A 169 -9.10 10.46 25.08
CA VAL A 169 -10.21 9.59 25.49
C VAL A 169 -11.29 10.34 26.29
N PHE A 170 -10.96 11.46 26.92
CA PHE A 170 -11.85 12.22 27.80
C PHE A 170 -12.30 13.57 27.25
N SER A 171 -11.72 14.06 26.14
CA SER A 171 -12.11 15.35 25.53
C SER A 171 -13.58 15.38 25.09
N VAL A 172 -14.05 14.31 24.42
CA VAL A 172 -15.45 14.17 24.01
C VAL A 172 -16.38 13.94 25.22
N PRO A 173 -16.11 13.00 26.15
CA PRO A 173 -16.91 12.84 27.37
C PRO A 173 -16.97 14.06 28.29
N LEU A 174 -15.90 14.86 28.41
CA LEU A 174 -15.91 16.10 29.20
C LEU A 174 -16.86 17.11 28.55
N THR A 175 -16.84 17.24 27.24
CA THR A 175 -17.77 18.11 26.49
C THR A 175 -19.23 17.68 26.74
N GLU A 176 -19.51 16.37 26.71
CA GLU A 176 -20.83 15.81 27.04
C GLU A 176 -21.22 15.97 28.51
N TYR A 177 -20.25 15.94 29.43
CA TYR A 177 -20.49 16.19 30.85
C TYR A 177 -20.84 17.67 31.09
N VAL A 178 -20.07 18.59 30.50
CA VAL A 178 -20.28 20.04 30.62
C VAL A 178 -21.64 20.44 30.04
N SER A 179 -22.07 19.85 28.93
CA SER A 179 -23.38 20.13 28.35
C SER A 179 -24.55 19.70 29.26
N ARG A 180 -24.37 18.65 30.06
CA ARG A 180 -25.38 18.12 30.99
C ARG A 180 -25.33 18.77 32.38
N HIS A 181 -24.16 19.15 32.87
CA HIS A 181 -23.91 19.59 34.26
C HIS A 181 -23.24 20.97 34.37
N TYR A 182 -23.51 21.86 33.40
CA TYR A 182 -22.82 23.15 33.23
C TYR A 182 -22.68 23.99 34.51
N GLU A 183 -23.76 24.19 35.26
CA GLU A 183 -23.75 25.08 36.44
C GLU A 183 -22.83 24.55 37.55
N SER A 184 -22.91 23.23 37.82
CA SER A 184 -22.06 22.56 38.80
C SER A 184 -20.59 22.59 38.36
N PHE A 185 -20.36 22.30 37.08
CA PHE A 185 -19.04 22.38 36.47
C PHE A 185 -18.42 23.78 36.60
N HIS A 186 -19.14 24.82 36.16
CA HIS A 186 -18.70 26.21 36.21
C HIS A 186 -18.38 26.63 37.65
N GLN A 187 -19.25 26.31 38.60
CA GLN A 187 -19.00 26.61 40.01
C GLN A 187 -17.69 25.98 40.52
N MET A 188 -17.44 24.72 40.20
CA MET A 188 -16.24 24.00 40.67
C MET A 188 -14.94 24.57 40.07
N ILE A 189 -14.92 24.84 38.76
CA ILE A 189 -13.73 25.42 38.11
C ILE A 189 -13.47 26.86 38.56
N THR A 190 -14.52 27.65 38.86
CA THR A 190 -14.39 29.00 39.40
C THR A 190 -13.83 29.00 40.81
N VAL A 191 -14.30 28.07 41.67
CA VAL A 191 -13.75 27.87 43.01
C VAL A 191 -12.27 27.50 42.94
N ASN A 192 -11.88 26.69 41.95
CA ASN A 192 -10.50 26.26 41.74
C ASN A 192 -9.65 27.25 40.92
N ASN A 193 -10.21 28.35 40.43
CA ASN A 193 -9.57 29.34 39.55
C ASN A 193 -8.95 28.71 38.27
N GLN A 194 -9.72 27.86 37.59
CA GLN A 194 -9.30 27.09 36.41
C GLN A 194 -10.06 27.46 35.12
N GLU A 195 -10.80 28.57 35.14
CA GLU A 195 -11.62 29.01 34.01
C GLU A 195 -10.80 29.14 32.71
N HIS A 196 -9.51 29.53 32.80
CA HIS A 196 -8.61 29.67 31.65
C HIS A 196 -8.29 28.36 30.92
N LEU A 197 -8.42 27.21 31.58
CA LEU A 197 -8.11 25.90 30.98
C LEU A 197 -9.27 25.37 30.12
N VAL A 198 -10.49 25.79 30.41
CA VAL A 198 -11.72 25.25 29.80
C VAL A 198 -12.53 26.34 29.10
N LEU A 199 -11.88 27.42 28.68
CA LEU A 199 -12.54 28.57 28.06
C LEU A 199 -13.45 28.17 26.89
N SER A 200 -13.04 27.23 26.05
CA SER A 200 -13.85 26.72 24.93
C SER A 200 -15.15 26.02 25.37
N SER A 201 -15.20 25.51 26.60
CA SER A 201 -16.35 24.81 27.19
C SER A 201 -17.27 25.73 28.00
N LEU A 202 -16.90 27.00 28.20
CA LEU A 202 -17.73 27.99 28.89
C LEU A 202 -18.74 28.64 27.94
N ARG A 203 -19.87 29.10 28.50
CA ARG A 203 -20.79 30.01 27.84
C ARG A 203 -20.16 31.39 27.74
N ASP A 204 -20.55 32.13 26.71
CA ASP A 204 -19.98 33.44 26.40
C ASP A 204 -20.05 34.48 27.53
N PRO A 205 -21.17 34.60 28.30
CA PRO A 205 -21.22 35.51 29.45
C PRO A 205 -20.16 35.20 30.51
N ASP A 206 -19.85 33.93 30.74
CA ASP A 206 -18.86 33.51 31.73
C ASP A 206 -17.43 33.77 31.24
N LYS A 207 -17.18 33.60 29.93
CA LYS A 207 -15.91 34.03 29.28
C LYS A 207 -15.70 35.53 29.44
N HIS A 208 -16.73 36.34 29.17
CA HIS A 208 -16.69 37.79 29.38
C HIS A 208 -16.40 38.16 30.83
N ALA A 209 -17.14 37.57 31.78
CA ALA A 209 -16.97 37.83 33.20
C ALA A 209 -15.54 37.49 33.67
N TYR A 210 -14.97 36.38 33.18
CA TYR A 210 -13.59 36.00 33.49
C TYR A 210 -12.58 37.02 32.93
N ILE A 211 -12.76 37.49 31.68
CA ILE A 211 -11.88 38.49 31.07
C ILE A 211 -11.94 39.81 31.85
N HIS A 212 -13.13 40.29 32.23
CA HIS A 212 -13.25 41.49 33.07
C HIS A 212 -12.56 41.32 34.42
N LYS A 213 -12.72 40.17 35.07
CA LYS A 213 -12.02 39.82 36.32
C LYS A 213 -10.50 39.86 36.18
N LEU A 214 -9.94 39.48 35.02
CA LEU A 214 -8.50 39.61 34.74
C LEU A 214 -8.06 41.08 34.59
N ILE A 215 -8.84 41.89 33.88
CA ILE A 215 -8.58 43.33 33.75
C ILE A 215 -8.63 44.03 35.12
N GLU A 216 -9.63 43.73 35.95
CA GLU A 216 -9.78 44.28 37.30
C GLU A 216 -8.61 43.91 38.22
N ARG A 217 -8.02 42.73 38.02
CA ARG A 217 -6.83 42.26 38.75
C ARG A 217 -5.51 42.83 38.19
N GLY A 218 -5.55 43.60 37.11
CA GLY A 218 -4.37 44.12 36.43
C GLY A 218 -3.54 43.03 35.73
N GLU A 219 -4.20 41.96 35.27
CA GLU A 219 -3.58 40.82 34.59
C GLU A 219 -3.84 40.84 33.08
N GLU A 220 -3.75 42.03 32.45
CA GLU A 220 -4.05 42.23 31.02
C GLU A 220 -3.20 41.34 30.07
N TYR A 221 -1.98 40.99 30.47
CA TYR A 221 -1.12 40.08 29.72
C TYR A 221 -1.72 38.67 29.56
N LYS A 222 -2.54 38.21 30.52
CA LYS A 222 -3.25 36.92 30.43
C LYS A 222 -4.38 37.00 29.42
N VAL A 223 -5.05 38.15 29.32
CA VAL A 223 -6.10 38.37 28.31
C VAL A 223 -5.53 38.13 26.92
N VAL A 224 -4.38 38.74 26.59
CA VAL A 224 -3.70 38.54 25.28
C VAL A 224 -3.42 37.05 24.99
N ARG A 225 -3.01 36.27 26.00
CA ARG A 225 -2.72 34.83 25.81
C ARG A 225 -3.96 34.00 25.54
N ILE A 226 -5.05 34.27 26.25
CA ILE A 226 -6.25 33.45 26.16
C ILE A 226 -7.12 33.81 24.94
N LEU A 227 -6.87 34.94 24.28
CA LEU A 227 -7.61 35.32 23.07
C LEU A 227 -7.57 34.22 21.99
N ASN A 228 -6.45 33.53 21.83
CA ASN A 228 -6.32 32.42 20.87
C ASN A 228 -7.16 31.18 21.23
N LEU A 229 -7.67 31.08 22.46
CA LEU A 229 -8.51 29.98 22.94
C LEU A 229 -10.01 30.29 22.83
N LEU A 230 -10.35 31.52 22.44
CA LEU A 230 -11.74 31.95 22.25
C LEU A 230 -12.21 31.59 20.84
N PRO A 231 -13.53 31.32 20.67
CA PRO A 231 -14.13 31.14 19.35
C PRO A 231 -13.76 32.30 18.40
N GLU A 232 -13.71 32.01 17.10
CA GLU A 232 -13.37 32.99 16.06
C GLU A 232 -14.39 34.15 16.01
N ASP A 233 -15.66 33.88 16.32
CA ASP A 233 -16.75 34.87 16.32
C ASP A 233 -16.91 35.61 17.68
N PHE A 234 -16.03 35.36 18.65
CA PHE A 234 -16.13 35.94 19.99
C PHE A 234 -15.68 37.39 20.02
N THR A 235 -16.56 38.29 20.48
CA THR A 235 -16.33 39.74 20.45
C THR A 235 -16.15 40.34 21.83
N LEU A 236 -15.29 41.34 21.97
CA LEU A 236 -14.96 42.07 23.17
C LEU A 236 -15.23 43.57 22.96
N GLY A 237 -15.61 44.24 24.05
CA GLY A 237 -15.86 45.68 24.03
C GLY A 237 -14.57 46.50 23.92
N LYS A 238 -14.71 47.73 23.41
CA LYS A 238 -13.61 48.69 23.24
C LYS A 238 -12.91 49.01 24.56
N GLU A 239 -13.62 48.97 25.68
CA GLU A 239 -13.06 49.22 27.01
C GLU A 239 -11.94 48.24 27.40
N ILE A 240 -12.02 46.98 26.93
CA ILE A 240 -10.96 45.99 27.14
C ILE A 240 -9.76 46.34 26.24
N PHE A 241 -10.01 46.69 24.97
CA PHE A 241 -8.96 47.13 24.05
C PHE A 241 -8.21 48.36 24.59
N ASP A 242 -8.93 49.36 25.09
CA ASP A 242 -8.36 50.56 25.68
C ASP A 242 -7.48 50.23 26.90
N SER A 243 -7.89 49.26 27.73
CA SER A 243 -7.07 48.76 28.84
C SER A 243 -5.79 48.10 28.34
N LEU A 244 -5.87 47.26 27.31
CA LEU A 244 -4.70 46.63 26.68
C LEU A 244 -3.77 47.70 26.06
N LYS A 245 -4.33 48.69 25.36
CA LYS A 245 -3.62 49.81 24.74
C LYS A 245 -2.89 50.65 25.78
N LYS A 246 -3.53 50.98 26.90
CA LYS A 246 -2.94 51.73 28.03
C LYS A 246 -1.72 51.01 28.64
N LYS A 247 -1.71 49.68 28.60
CA LYS A 247 -0.61 48.83 29.03
C LYS A 247 0.36 48.44 27.89
N ASN A 248 0.23 49.05 26.71
CA ASN A 248 1.00 48.77 25.49
C ASN A 248 0.87 47.33 24.93
N PHE A 249 -0.18 46.58 25.29
CA PHE A 249 -0.43 45.22 24.83
C PHE A 249 -1.18 45.14 23.49
N ALA A 250 -1.83 46.22 23.02
CA ALA A 250 -2.63 46.22 21.80
C ALA A 250 -1.85 45.68 20.57
N LEU A 251 -0.57 46.04 20.43
CA LEU A 251 0.26 45.61 19.31
C LEU A 251 0.65 44.11 19.35
N ASN A 252 0.36 43.41 20.46
CA ASN A 252 0.59 41.97 20.59
C ASN A 252 -0.62 41.13 20.14
N LEU A 253 -1.74 41.76 19.76
CA LEU A 253 -2.98 41.07 19.39
C LEU A 253 -2.89 40.30 18.07
N GLY A 254 -2.04 40.75 17.13
CA GLY A 254 -1.86 40.07 15.84
C GLY A 254 -3.18 39.91 15.10
N GLU A 255 -3.47 38.68 14.66
CA GLU A 255 -4.71 38.30 13.97
C GLU A 255 -5.94 38.28 14.89
N ARG A 256 -5.77 38.31 16.23
CA ARG A 256 -6.90 38.37 17.18
C ARG A 256 -7.43 39.79 17.41
N LEU A 257 -7.09 40.73 16.54
CA LEU A 257 -7.60 42.10 16.59
C LEU A 257 -9.11 42.16 16.28
N GLU A 258 -9.61 41.26 15.42
CA GLU A 258 -11.03 41.07 15.08
C GLU A 258 -11.94 40.80 16.27
N CYS A 259 -11.38 40.33 17.39
CA CYS A 259 -12.16 40.17 18.61
C CYS A 259 -12.68 41.52 19.12
N PHE A 260 -12.15 42.66 18.70
CA PHE A 260 -12.58 43.97 19.19
C PHE A 260 -13.43 44.69 18.14
N ARG A 261 -14.56 45.25 18.57
CA ARG A 261 -15.45 46.06 17.71
C ARG A 261 -15.31 47.55 18.01
N GLY A 262 -15.39 48.37 16.96
CA GLY A 262 -15.46 49.83 17.09
C GLY A 262 -14.12 50.53 17.30
N LEU A 263 -13.04 49.95 16.77
CA LEU A 263 -11.72 50.60 16.72
C LEU A 263 -11.78 51.79 15.74
N ASP A 264 -11.17 52.91 16.08
CA ASP A 264 -11.31 54.16 15.31
C ASP A 264 -10.10 54.47 14.41
N ASP A 265 -10.17 55.59 13.66
CA ASP A 265 -9.11 56.04 12.76
C ASP A 265 -7.75 56.18 13.45
N SER A 266 -7.73 56.58 14.73
CA SER A 266 -6.48 56.71 15.51
C SER A 266 -5.87 55.34 15.82
N ASP A 267 -6.70 54.33 16.05
CA ASP A 267 -6.25 52.96 16.25
C ASP A 267 -5.69 52.39 14.94
N ALA A 268 -6.36 52.61 13.81
CA ALA A 268 -5.89 52.18 12.49
C ALA A 268 -4.54 52.81 12.11
N LEU A 269 -4.38 54.12 12.31
CA LEU A 269 -3.11 54.82 12.09
C LEU A 269 -1.96 54.22 12.89
N THR A 270 -2.23 53.80 14.13
CA THR A 270 -1.21 53.19 14.99
C THR A 270 -0.65 51.91 14.35
N TYR A 271 -1.45 51.08 13.69
CA TYR A 271 -0.96 49.86 13.03
C TYR A 271 -0.22 50.17 11.71
N ILE A 272 -0.72 51.16 10.96
CA ILE A 272 -0.14 51.58 9.67
C ILE A 272 1.25 52.20 9.87
N GLU A 273 1.40 53.14 10.80
CA GLU A 273 2.69 53.80 11.12
C GLU A 273 3.74 52.80 11.66
N ASN A 274 3.29 51.68 12.22
CA ASN A 274 4.15 50.60 12.71
C ASN A 274 4.51 49.55 11.65
N ASN A 275 4.24 49.80 10.35
CA ASN A 275 4.47 48.87 9.23
C ASN A 275 3.70 47.54 9.37
N GLN A 276 2.51 47.54 9.97
CA GLN A 276 1.64 46.37 10.06
C GLN A 276 0.44 46.48 9.09
N ILE A 277 0.70 46.98 7.88
CA ILE A 277 -0.33 47.24 6.85
C ILE A 277 -1.08 45.94 6.51
N GLN A 278 -0.39 44.82 6.30
CA GLN A 278 -1.04 43.54 6.01
C GLN A 278 -2.03 43.10 7.10
N LEU A 279 -1.68 43.29 8.38
CA LEU A 279 -2.56 42.98 9.51
C LEU A 279 -3.76 43.92 9.57
N PHE A 280 -3.56 45.21 9.28
CA PHE A 280 -4.65 46.18 9.15
C PHE A 280 -5.61 45.78 8.02
N LEU A 281 -5.08 45.40 6.85
CA LEU A 281 -5.86 44.98 5.69
C LEU A 281 -6.62 43.67 5.93
N ASP A 282 -5.98 42.67 6.54
CA ASP A 282 -6.61 41.38 6.83
C ASP A 282 -7.76 41.51 7.86
N GLN A 283 -7.75 42.57 8.67
CA GLN A 283 -8.64 42.79 9.81
C GLN A 283 -9.49 44.07 9.67
N PHE A 284 -9.65 44.56 8.44
CA PHE A 284 -10.28 45.83 8.10
C PHE A 284 -11.69 46.01 8.71
N ALA A 285 -12.50 44.94 8.74
CA ALA A 285 -13.85 44.93 9.30
C ALA A 285 -13.94 45.25 10.81
N SER A 286 -12.82 45.19 11.53
CA SER A 286 -12.74 45.49 12.98
C SER A 286 -12.72 46.99 13.25
N PHE A 287 -12.40 47.79 12.23
CA PHE A 287 -12.29 49.25 12.32
C PHE A 287 -13.57 49.93 11.82
N SER A 288 -14.03 50.92 12.57
CA SER A 288 -15.10 51.84 12.17
C SER A 288 -14.48 53.09 11.55
N LEU A 289 -13.91 52.93 10.36
CA LEU A 289 -13.14 53.97 9.67
C LEU A 289 -14.04 55.04 9.06
N THR A 290 -13.59 56.29 9.11
CA THR A 290 -14.30 57.38 8.44
C THR A 290 -14.05 57.38 6.93
N GLU A 291 -15.01 57.89 6.17
CA GLU A 291 -14.87 58.04 4.71
C GLU A 291 -13.69 58.97 4.35
N GLU A 292 -13.43 59.98 5.19
CA GLU A 292 -12.28 60.89 5.06
C GLU A 292 -10.94 60.15 5.24
N PHE A 293 -10.88 59.19 6.18
CA PHE A 293 -9.70 58.36 6.39
C PHE A 293 -9.39 57.47 5.19
N LEU A 294 -10.42 56.83 4.63
CA LEU A 294 -10.29 55.93 3.48
C LEU A 294 -9.87 56.66 2.20
N GLN A 295 -10.21 57.95 2.07
CA GLN A 295 -9.87 58.75 0.88
C GLN A 295 -8.46 59.36 0.92
N ARG A 296 -7.69 59.15 2.00
CA ARG A 296 -6.35 59.72 2.10
C ARG A 296 -5.40 59.12 1.06
N THR A 297 -4.63 59.99 0.41
CA THR A 297 -3.72 59.61 -0.69
C THR A 297 -2.61 58.67 -0.24
N ASP A 298 -2.07 58.87 0.97
CA ASP A 298 -1.02 58.01 1.54
C ASP A 298 -1.52 56.57 1.81
N ILE A 299 -2.79 56.42 2.19
CA ILE A 299 -3.43 55.10 2.37
C ILE A 299 -3.64 54.40 1.03
N HIS A 300 -4.15 55.12 0.03
CA HIS A 300 -4.34 54.57 -1.33
C HIS A 300 -3.02 54.12 -1.96
N ASP A 301 -1.95 54.89 -1.83
CA ASP A 301 -0.65 54.56 -2.42
C ASP A 301 -0.05 53.30 -1.77
N LEU A 302 -0.15 53.17 -0.44
CA LEU A 302 0.28 51.96 0.28
C LEU A 302 -0.53 50.71 -0.13
N CYS A 303 -1.85 50.85 -0.32
CA CYS A 303 -2.69 49.74 -0.75
C CYS A 303 -2.40 49.30 -2.19
N LEU A 304 -2.07 50.25 -3.08
CA LEU A 304 -1.70 49.96 -4.47
C LEU A 304 -0.32 49.28 -4.57
N GLU A 305 0.64 49.64 -3.71
CA GLU A 305 1.92 48.94 -3.61
C GLU A 305 1.74 47.48 -3.17
N GLU A 306 0.91 47.25 -2.15
CA GLU A 306 0.63 45.91 -1.66
C GLU A 306 -0.17 45.09 -2.68
N PHE A 307 -1.18 45.69 -3.33
CA PHE A 307 -1.92 45.05 -4.43
C PHE A 307 -0.98 44.56 -5.53
N ASN A 308 -0.04 45.40 -5.98
CA ASN A 308 0.95 45.01 -6.98
C ASN A 308 1.87 43.87 -6.49
N SER A 309 2.27 43.88 -5.23
CA SER A 309 3.06 42.80 -4.61
C SER A 309 2.29 41.47 -4.57
N MET A 310 1.02 41.49 -4.14
CA MET A 310 0.15 40.31 -4.06
C MET A 310 -0.09 39.66 -5.42
N ILE A 311 -0.35 40.50 -6.43
CA ILE A 311 -0.52 40.06 -7.81
C ILE A 311 0.77 39.39 -8.33
N LEU A 312 1.95 39.90 -7.96
CA LEU A 312 3.26 39.31 -8.32
C LEU A 312 3.67 38.08 -7.49
N SER A 313 2.96 37.75 -6.39
CA SER A 313 3.36 36.74 -5.38
C SER A 313 3.28 35.27 -5.82
N ARG A 314 2.74 34.99 -7.01
CA ARG A 314 2.70 33.64 -7.63
C ARG A 314 1.91 32.58 -6.84
N SER A 315 0.91 32.98 -6.04
CA SER A 315 0.06 32.04 -5.28
C SER A 315 -1.43 32.37 -5.38
N THR A 316 -2.28 31.33 -5.50
CA THR A 316 -3.75 31.48 -5.53
C THR A 316 -4.27 32.19 -4.29
N HIS A 317 -3.58 32.00 -3.16
CA HIS A 317 -3.84 32.70 -1.91
C HIS A 317 -3.58 34.21 -2.03
N GLY A 318 -2.47 34.62 -2.65
CA GLY A 318 -2.17 36.03 -2.92
C GLY A 318 -3.17 36.69 -3.87
N LEU A 319 -3.64 35.95 -4.88
CA LEU A 319 -4.63 36.46 -5.83
C LEU A 319 -6.02 36.69 -5.20
N ASN A 320 -6.46 35.78 -4.33
CA ASN A 320 -7.69 35.96 -3.56
C ASN A 320 -7.58 37.12 -2.55
N LYS A 321 -6.40 37.35 -1.96
CA LYS A 321 -6.14 38.51 -1.09
C LYS A 321 -6.20 39.83 -1.85
N ALA A 322 -5.64 39.88 -3.06
CA ALA A 322 -5.69 41.07 -3.92
C ALA A 322 -7.13 41.45 -4.30
N LYS A 323 -8.00 40.47 -4.55
CA LYS A 323 -9.43 40.69 -4.80
C LYS A 323 -10.11 41.34 -3.58
N LYS A 324 -9.93 40.75 -2.40
CA LYS A 324 -10.52 41.25 -1.16
C LYS A 324 -10.09 42.70 -0.85
N LEU A 325 -8.81 43.01 -1.06
CA LEU A 325 -8.26 44.36 -0.85
C LEU A 325 -8.97 45.44 -1.68
N VAL A 326 -9.28 45.12 -2.94
CA VAL A 326 -9.98 46.03 -3.87
C VAL A 326 -11.48 46.13 -3.57
N GLU A 327 -12.07 45.08 -2.99
CA GLU A 327 -13.47 45.11 -2.53
C GLU A 327 -13.64 45.92 -1.23
N ASP A 328 -12.67 45.84 -0.31
CA ASP A 328 -12.75 46.45 1.02
C ASP A 328 -12.35 47.94 1.03
N ILE A 329 -11.48 48.38 0.11
CA ILE A 329 -10.99 49.77 0.02
C ILE A 329 -11.39 50.36 -1.34
N PRO A 330 -12.06 51.54 -1.38
CA PRO A 330 -12.57 52.15 -2.62
C PRO A 330 -11.45 52.78 -3.47
N ILE A 331 -10.55 51.94 -3.98
CA ILE A 331 -9.49 52.32 -4.90
C ILE A 331 -10.12 52.57 -6.29
N PRO A 332 -9.77 53.65 -7.00
CA PRO A 332 -10.27 53.88 -8.35
C PRO A 332 -9.94 52.73 -9.30
N GLN A 333 -10.95 52.19 -9.98
CA GLN A 333 -10.84 51.05 -10.92
C GLN A 333 -9.75 51.27 -11.98
N GLU A 334 -9.62 52.50 -12.49
CA GLU A 334 -8.60 52.86 -13.49
C GLU A 334 -7.16 52.58 -13.02
N LYS A 335 -6.88 52.73 -11.71
CA LYS A 335 -5.56 52.46 -11.14
C LYS A 335 -5.29 50.95 -11.00
N ILE A 336 -6.33 50.18 -10.67
CA ILE A 336 -6.28 48.72 -10.58
C ILE A 336 -6.05 48.12 -11.98
N ASP A 337 -6.84 48.54 -12.96
CA ASP A 337 -6.73 48.14 -14.36
C ASP A 337 -5.34 48.47 -14.92
N ALA A 338 -4.79 49.65 -14.59
CA ALA A 338 -3.45 50.05 -15.01
C ALA A 338 -2.36 49.11 -14.47
N ILE A 339 -2.46 48.66 -13.20
CA ILE A 339 -1.52 47.69 -12.61
C ILE A 339 -1.70 46.32 -13.27
N LEU A 340 -2.93 45.81 -13.35
CA LEU A 340 -3.21 44.50 -13.96
C LEU A 340 -2.73 44.44 -15.42
N MET A 341 -3.02 45.46 -16.22
CA MET A 341 -2.56 45.55 -17.61
C MET A 341 -1.04 45.72 -17.73
N LYS A 342 -0.40 46.47 -16.81
CA LYS A 342 1.06 46.58 -16.76
C LYS A 342 1.70 45.21 -16.49
N VAL A 343 1.12 44.42 -15.60
CA VAL A 343 1.62 43.09 -15.29
C VAL A 343 1.41 42.13 -16.48
N ILE A 344 0.20 42.10 -17.06
CA ILE A 344 -0.10 41.31 -18.27
C ILE A 344 0.89 41.63 -19.41
N ARG A 345 1.18 42.91 -19.65
CA ARG A 345 2.15 43.34 -20.68
C ARG A 345 3.57 42.91 -20.38
N SER A 346 3.98 42.94 -19.11
CA SER A 346 5.33 42.50 -18.71
C SER A 346 5.58 41.00 -18.92
N CYS A 347 4.51 40.22 -19.11
CA CYS A 347 4.57 38.77 -19.30
C CYS A 347 4.56 38.31 -20.77
N LEU A 348 4.45 39.23 -21.73
CA LEU A 348 4.49 38.91 -23.17
C LEU A 348 5.92 38.54 -23.60
N GLY A 349 6.26 37.25 -23.67
CA GLY A 349 7.51 36.75 -24.27
C GLY A 349 8.35 35.79 -23.43
N GLU A 350 8.00 35.55 -22.17
CA GLU A 350 8.65 34.54 -21.31
C GLU A 350 7.67 33.40 -21.00
N LYS A 351 8.16 32.18 -20.73
CA LYS A 351 7.30 31.10 -20.17
C LYS A 351 6.67 31.65 -18.89
N PRO A 352 5.34 31.82 -18.80
CA PRO A 352 4.74 32.44 -17.62
C PRO A 352 4.91 31.50 -16.43
N GLN A 353 5.74 31.89 -15.46
CA GLN A 353 5.68 31.34 -14.10
C GLN A 353 4.64 32.15 -13.30
N TRP A 354 3.38 32.14 -13.77
CA TRP A 354 2.32 33.04 -13.30
C TRP A 354 0.93 32.40 -13.35
N HIS A 355 -0.06 33.04 -12.72
CA HIS A 355 -1.48 32.70 -12.83
C HIS A 355 -1.95 32.82 -14.28
N SER A 356 -2.77 31.86 -14.73
CA SER A 356 -3.28 31.93 -16.10
C SER A 356 -4.17 33.17 -16.26
N PRO A 357 -4.19 33.86 -17.41
CA PRO A 357 -5.12 34.95 -17.68
C PRO A 357 -6.58 34.53 -17.51
N HIS A 358 -6.91 33.24 -17.62
CA HIS A 358 -8.21 32.71 -17.24
C HIS A 358 -8.50 32.95 -15.74
N GLU A 359 -7.59 32.57 -14.85
CA GLU A 359 -7.73 32.78 -13.39
C GLU A 359 -7.88 34.27 -13.04
N LEU A 360 -7.14 35.15 -13.73
CA LEU A 360 -7.25 36.60 -13.54
C LEU A 360 -8.62 37.15 -13.97
N VAL A 361 -9.16 36.69 -15.10
CA VAL A 361 -10.46 37.14 -15.63
C VAL A 361 -11.62 36.60 -14.80
N GLU A 362 -11.46 35.41 -14.21
CA GLU A 362 -12.43 34.84 -13.27
C GLU A 362 -12.51 35.66 -11.98
N ILE A 363 -11.36 36.08 -11.46
CA ILE A 363 -11.25 36.83 -10.20
C ILE A 363 -11.56 38.32 -10.40
N PHE A 364 -11.20 38.88 -11.55
CA PHE A 364 -11.41 40.27 -11.93
C PHE A 364 -12.25 40.40 -13.22
N PRO A 365 -13.60 40.28 -13.12
CA PRO A 365 -14.48 40.23 -14.30
C PRO A 365 -14.45 41.47 -15.19
N HIS A 366 -14.02 42.63 -14.68
CA HIS A 366 -13.83 43.84 -15.49
C HIS A 366 -12.76 43.65 -16.58
N LEU A 367 -11.82 42.70 -16.42
CA LEU A 367 -10.87 42.34 -17.46
C LEU A 367 -11.55 41.73 -18.71
N ARG A 368 -12.82 41.31 -18.64
CA ARG A 368 -13.57 40.80 -19.79
C ARG A 368 -13.66 41.81 -20.93
N SER A 369 -13.67 43.11 -20.65
CA SER A 369 -13.66 44.14 -21.70
C SER A 369 -12.34 44.20 -22.48
N PHE A 370 -11.27 43.61 -21.96
CA PHE A 370 -9.94 43.57 -22.57
C PHE A 370 -9.63 42.24 -23.27
N LEU A 371 -10.52 41.24 -23.19
CA LEU A 371 -10.31 39.92 -23.79
C LEU A 371 -10.08 39.95 -25.32
N GLY A 372 -10.59 40.97 -26.00
CA GLY A 372 -10.41 41.18 -27.43
C GLY A 372 -9.12 41.90 -27.82
N THR A 373 -8.27 42.31 -26.86
CA THR A 373 -7.03 43.02 -27.18
C THR A 373 -5.91 42.07 -27.63
N GLU A 374 -4.95 42.61 -28.36
CA GLU A 374 -3.80 41.86 -28.87
C GLU A 374 -2.99 41.21 -27.73
N GLU A 375 -2.91 41.85 -26.56
CA GLU A 375 -2.19 41.32 -25.40
C GLU A 375 -2.82 40.02 -24.87
N PHE A 376 -4.14 39.96 -24.71
CA PHE A 376 -4.84 38.75 -24.24
C PHE A 376 -4.80 37.62 -25.28
N GLN A 377 -4.95 37.95 -26.56
CA GLN A 377 -4.88 36.98 -27.65
C GLN A 377 -3.48 36.36 -27.78
N SER A 378 -2.42 37.16 -27.61
CA SER A 378 -1.02 36.69 -27.64
C SER A 378 -0.69 35.77 -26.47
N LEU A 379 -1.21 36.09 -25.28
CA LEU A 379 -1.03 35.28 -24.08
C LEU A 379 -1.79 33.95 -24.17
N ALA A 380 -3.06 33.96 -24.60
CA ALA A 380 -3.84 32.74 -24.83
C ALA A 380 -3.18 31.82 -25.87
N LYS A 381 -2.62 32.39 -26.94
CA LYS A 381 -1.83 31.62 -27.91
C LYS A 381 -0.61 30.97 -27.25
N THR A 382 0.10 31.69 -26.40
CA THR A 382 1.27 31.17 -25.67
C THR A 382 0.90 30.02 -24.73
N GLU A 383 -0.23 30.12 -24.02
CA GLU A 383 -0.71 29.05 -23.14
C GLU A 383 -1.12 27.80 -23.90
N ILE A 384 -1.87 27.95 -24.99
CA ILE A 384 -2.22 26.84 -25.89
C ILE A 384 -0.94 26.14 -26.38
N MET A 385 0.09 26.89 -26.78
CA MET A 385 1.35 26.30 -27.23
C MET A 385 2.11 25.56 -26.12
N ASN A 386 1.86 25.88 -24.85
CA ASN A 386 2.52 25.28 -23.69
C ASN A 386 1.70 24.17 -23.00
N ALA A 387 0.37 24.11 -23.18
CA ALA A 387 -0.51 23.17 -22.49
C ALA A 387 -0.16 21.70 -22.79
N GLU A 388 -0.08 20.85 -21.76
CA GLU A 388 0.35 19.44 -21.88
C GLU A 388 -0.81 18.44 -21.91
N HIS A 389 -1.97 18.82 -21.39
CA HIS A 389 -3.17 17.97 -21.28
C HIS A 389 -4.36 18.59 -22.00
N LEU A 390 -5.23 17.73 -22.54
CA LEU A 390 -6.37 18.16 -23.35
C LEU A 390 -7.31 19.11 -22.57
N PHE A 391 -7.47 18.87 -21.26
CA PHE A 391 -8.29 19.68 -20.37
C PHE A 391 -7.81 21.14 -20.24
N ASP A 392 -6.49 21.35 -20.23
CA ASP A 392 -5.92 22.70 -20.13
C ASP A 392 -6.19 23.52 -21.41
N PHE A 393 -6.27 22.86 -22.58
CA PHE A 393 -6.69 23.51 -23.82
C PHE A 393 -8.14 23.98 -23.79
N CYS A 394 -9.05 23.12 -23.31
CA CYS A 394 -10.48 23.45 -23.24
C CYS A 394 -10.72 24.72 -22.44
N LYS A 395 -10.09 24.84 -21.27
CA LYS A 395 -10.25 26.00 -20.38
C LYS A 395 -9.85 27.32 -21.04
N VAL A 396 -8.71 27.34 -21.72
CA VAL A 396 -8.21 28.58 -22.38
C VAL A 396 -9.14 28.99 -23.52
N LEU A 397 -9.55 28.03 -24.37
CA LEU A 397 -10.42 28.26 -25.52
C LEU A 397 -11.82 28.73 -25.14
N GLU A 398 -12.38 28.24 -24.02
CA GLU A 398 -13.69 28.66 -23.53
C GLU A 398 -13.69 30.07 -22.92
N THR A 399 -12.51 30.60 -22.58
CA THR A 399 -12.39 31.85 -21.81
C THR A 399 -11.94 33.04 -22.64
N ILE A 400 -10.92 32.86 -23.49
CA ILE A 400 -10.30 33.97 -24.23
C ILE A 400 -10.67 33.82 -25.72
N PRO A 401 -11.43 34.77 -26.29
CA PRO A 401 -11.82 34.73 -27.69
C PRO A 401 -10.60 34.95 -28.57
N LEU A 402 -10.18 33.88 -29.26
CA LEU A 402 -9.11 33.93 -30.23
C LEU A 402 -9.66 34.21 -31.64
N PRO A 403 -8.91 34.93 -32.49
CA PRO A 403 -9.30 35.13 -33.88
C PRO A 403 -9.41 33.80 -34.64
N ASP A 404 -10.38 33.71 -35.54
CA ASP A 404 -10.56 32.57 -36.45
C ASP A 404 -9.27 32.19 -37.20
N THR A 405 -8.44 33.18 -37.55
CA THR A 405 -7.15 32.98 -38.23
C THR A 405 -6.13 32.22 -37.38
N VAL A 406 -6.23 32.34 -36.04
CA VAL A 406 -5.38 31.64 -35.07
C VAL A 406 -5.94 30.23 -34.82
N LEU A 407 -7.25 30.12 -34.58
CA LEU A 407 -7.94 28.85 -34.28
C LEU A 407 -7.91 27.86 -35.46
N LYS A 408 -7.94 28.36 -36.70
CA LYS A 408 -7.81 27.55 -37.93
C LYS A 408 -6.35 27.38 -38.36
N GLY A 409 -5.39 27.85 -37.56
CA GLY A 409 -3.97 27.70 -37.82
C GLY A 409 -3.49 26.26 -37.65
N ARG A 410 -2.56 25.83 -38.51
CA ARG A 410 -1.98 24.47 -38.50
C ARG A 410 -1.30 24.15 -37.16
N ASP A 411 -0.63 25.13 -36.56
CA ASP A 411 0.14 24.97 -35.32
C ASP A 411 -0.76 24.62 -34.13
N ILE A 412 -1.96 25.23 -34.04
CA ILE A 412 -2.93 24.94 -32.97
C ILE A 412 -3.51 23.54 -33.15
N LEU A 413 -3.88 23.17 -34.39
CA LEU A 413 -4.39 21.85 -34.69
C LEU A 413 -3.38 20.75 -34.31
N GLU A 414 -2.11 20.90 -34.71
CA GLU A 414 -1.05 19.96 -34.38
C GLU A 414 -0.83 19.85 -32.87
N ARG A 415 -0.92 20.97 -32.16
CA ARG A 415 -0.76 21.01 -30.72
C ARG A 415 -1.89 20.28 -29.99
N VAL A 416 -3.14 20.49 -30.40
CA VAL A 416 -4.31 19.77 -29.85
C VAL A 416 -4.18 18.27 -30.09
N MET A 417 -3.80 17.85 -31.30
CA MET A 417 -3.62 16.43 -31.62
C MET A 417 -2.50 15.78 -30.79
N ASN A 418 -1.43 16.50 -30.48
CA ASN A 418 -0.37 16.01 -29.61
C ASN A 418 -0.82 15.89 -28.14
N ALA A 419 -1.62 16.83 -27.63
CA ALA A 419 -2.19 16.74 -26.28
C ALA A 419 -3.18 15.58 -26.15
N LEU A 420 -3.96 15.29 -27.20
CA LEU A 420 -4.84 14.12 -27.28
C LEU A 420 -4.06 12.81 -27.19
N ARG A 421 -3.00 12.65 -28.02
CA ARG A 421 -2.13 11.47 -27.99
C ARG A 421 -1.53 11.24 -26.61
N LYS A 422 -1.02 12.29 -25.96
CA LYS A 422 -0.48 12.21 -24.58
C LYS A 422 -1.53 11.80 -23.56
N SER A 423 -2.77 12.28 -23.69
CA SER A 423 -3.86 11.95 -22.77
C SER A 423 -4.28 10.48 -22.90
N ILE A 424 -4.25 9.93 -24.11
CA ILE A 424 -4.56 8.52 -24.38
C ILE A 424 -3.45 7.59 -23.88
N LEU A 425 -2.18 7.99 -23.99
CA LEU A 425 -1.04 7.23 -23.44
C LEU A 425 -1.07 7.09 -21.91
N LYS A 426 -1.82 7.93 -21.20
CA LYS A 426 -1.98 7.87 -19.74
C LYS A 426 -3.07 6.90 -19.28
N VAL A 427 -3.90 6.36 -20.19
CA VAL A 427 -4.94 5.38 -19.84
C VAL A 427 -4.27 4.04 -19.54
N ASN A 428 -4.34 3.59 -18.30
CA ASN A 428 -3.71 2.36 -17.80
C ASN A 428 -4.56 1.12 -18.11
N GLU A 429 -3.96 -0.08 -18.07
CA GLU A 429 -4.65 -1.36 -18.28
C GLU A 429 -5.76 -1.63 -17.24
N LYS A 430 -5.65 -1.01 -16.05
CA LYS A 430 -6.63 -1.13 -14.96
C LYS A 430 -7.77 -0.10 -15.01
N ASP A 431 -7.74 0.83 -15.98
CA ASP A 431 -8.74 1.91 -16.04
C ASP A 431 -10.02 1.45 -16.75
N SER A 432 -11.17 1.89 -16.23
CA SER A 432 -12.48 1.67 -16.86
C SER A 432 -12.60 2.42 -18.19
N PHE A 433 -13.46 1.94 -19.10
CA PHE A 433 -13.77 2.62 -20.37
C PHE A 433 -14.27 4.07 -20.18
N ASP A 434 -14.74 4.43 -18.98
CA ASP A 434 -15.12 5.78 -18.56
C ASP A 434 -14.08 6.86 -18.85
N ILE A 435 -12.77 6.55 -18.79
CA ILE A 435 -11.73 7.53 -19.10
C ILE A 435 -11.71 7.83 -20.61
N LEU A 436 -11.91 6.81 -21.44
CA LEU A 436 -11.97 6.97 -22.89
C LEU A 436 -13.23 7.72 -23.33
N TYR A 437 -14.37 7.48 -22.68
CA TYR A 437 -15.58 8.27 -22.89
C TYR A 437 -15.41 9.73 -22.49
N ARG A 438 -14.71 10.01 -21.37
CA ARG A 438 -14.36 11.38 -20.98
C ARG A 438 -13.47 12.07 -22.01
N ILE A 439 -12.49 11.36 -22.58
CA ILE A 439 -11.67 11.90 -23.67
C ILE A 439 -12.55 12.26 -24.88
N CYS A 440 -13.54 11.42 -25.24
CA CYS A 440 -14.48 11.74 -26.31
C CYS A 440 -15.27 13.03 -26.03
N ASP A 441 -15.75 13.21 -24.81
CA ASP A 441 -16.51 14.41 -24.42
C ASP A 441 -15.65 15.69 -24.51
N GLU A 442 -14.36 15.59 -24.16
CA GLU A 442 -13.42 16.71 -24.32
C GLU A 442 -13.11 17.00 -25.80
N ILE A 443 -13.00 15.98 -26.67
CA ILE A 443 -12.87 16.20 -28.13
C ILE A 443 -14.09 16.98 -28.67
N VAL A 444 -15.32 16.65 -28.23
CA VAL A 444 -16.54 17.37 -28.61
C VAL A 444 -16.48 18.84 -28.21
N ARG A 445 -15.95 19.14 -27.01
CA ARG A 445 -15.81 20.51 -26.52
C ARG A 445 -14.83 21.31 -27.37
N ILE A 446 -13.65 20.74 -27.67
CA ILE A 446 -12.62 21.42 -28.47
C ILE A 446 -13.07 21.62 -29.92
N ALA A 447 -13.80 20.67 -30.50
CA ALA A 447 -14.30 20.74 -31.86
C ALA A 447 -15.22 21.96 -32.13
N ARG A 448 -15.74 22.60 -31.07
CA ARG A 448 -16.49 23.87 -31.17
C ARG A 448 -15.63 25.06 -31.56
N PHE A 449 -14.34 25.00 -31.25
CA PHE A 449 -13.40 26.10 -31.42
C PHE A 449 -12.36 25.81 -32.50
N VAL A 450 -11.86 24.58 -32.56
CA VAL A 450 -10.81 24.14 -33.49
C VAL A 450 -11.40 23.10 -34.44
N PRO A 451 -11.20 23.23 -35.76
CA PRO A 451 -11.68 22.24 -36.73
C PRO A 451 -10.83 20.96 -36.64
N LEU A 452 -11.27 20.01 -35.82
CA LEU A 452 -10.61 18.71 -35.66
C LEU A 452 -10.98 17.77 -36.82
N PRO A 453 -10.03 16.95 -37.32
CA PRO A 453 -10.31 15.92 -38.33
C PRO A 453 -10.95 14.65 -37.73
N LEU A 454 -11.48 14.75 -36.51
CA LEU A 454 -12.02 13.63 -35.73
C LEU A 454 -13.54 13.80 -35.60
N ASP A 455 -14.27 12.69 -35.70
CA ASP A 455 -15.71 12.63 -35.46
C ASP A 455 -15.99 11.92 -34.12
N PRO A 456 -16.34 12.66 -33.05
CA PRO A 456 -16.56 12.07 -31.74
C PRO A 456 -17.72 11.07 -31.69
N GLN A 457 -18.74 11.22 -32.54
CA GLN A 457 -19.86 10.28 -32.59
C GLN A 457 -19.43 8.95 -33.20
N ARG A 458 -18.63 8.99 -34.27
CA ARG A 458 -18.05 7.78 -34.87
C ARG A 458 -17.04 7.09 -33.95
N ILE A 459 -16.23 7.87 -33.22
CA ILE A 459 -15.31 7.34 -32.20
C ILE A 459 -16.09 6.62 -31.10
N ARG A 460 -17.11 7.27 -30.54
CA ARG A 460 -17.94 6.69 -29.47
C ARG A 460 -18.64 5.41 -29.93
N ALA A 461 -19.25 5.42 -31.12
CA ALA A 461 -19.88 4.24 -31.69
C ALA A 461 -18.90 3.08 -31.90
N ALA A 462 -17.66 3.36 -32.31
CA ALA A 462 -16.66 2.33 -32.49
C ALA A 462 -16.12 1.75 -31.16
N ILE A 463 -16.02 2.57 -30.09
CA ILE A 463 -15.72 2.09 -28.73
C ILE A 463 -16.83 1.16 -28.22
N GLU A 464 -18.10 1.52 -28.42
CA GLU A 464 -19.24 0.67 -28.04
C GLU A 464 -19.24 -0.69 -28.75
N VAL A 465 -18.74 -0.75 -29.99
CA VAL A 465 -18.53 -2.01 -30.70
C VAL A 465 -17.38 -2.79 -30.06
N ILE A 466 -16.25 -2.14 -29.76
CA ILE A 466 -15.09 -2.78 -29.14
C ILE A 466 -15.43 -3.38 -27.78
N GLU A 467 -16.19 -2.68 -26.93
CA GLU A 467 -16.61 -3.18 -25.61
C GLU A 467 -17.34 -4.53 -25.68
N LYS A 468 -18.10 -4.75 -26.75
CA LYS A 468 -18.89 -5.96 -27.00
C LYS A 468 -18.09 -7.08 -27.68
N LEU A 469 -16.84 -6.83 -28.05
CA LEU A 469 -15.99 -7.85 -28.66
C LEU A 469 -15.66 -8.95 -27.62
N PRO A 470 -15.57 -10.23 -28.02
CA PRO A 470 -15.33 -11.37 -27.13
C PRO A 470 -13.90 -11.45 -26.55
N GLN A 471 -12.98 -10.60 -27.01
CA GLN A 471 -11.57 -10.58 -26.63
C GLN A 471 -11.36 -10.07 -25.19
N SER A 472 -10.16 -10.30 -24.65
CA SER A 472 -9.77 -9.79 -23.35
C SER A 472 -9.86 -8.26 -23.26
N ILE A 473 -10.01 -7.77 -22.02
CA ILE A 473 -10.04 -6.33 -21.75
C ILE A 473 -8.81 -5.60 -22.27
N MET A 474 -7.64 -6.26 -22.26
CA MET A 474 -6.37 -5.72 -22.73
C MET A 474 -6.40 -5.44 -24.24
N ILE A 475 -6.92 -6.37 -25.04
CA ILE A 475 -7.10 -6.19 -26.50
C ILE A 475 -8.11 -5.08 -26.78
N ARG A 476 -9.24 -5.09 -26.07
CA ARG A 476 -10.30 -4.08 -26.24
C ARG A 476 -9.82 -2.67 -25.89
N GLN A 477 -9.03 -2.51 -24.85
CA GLN A 477 -8.45 -1.22 -24.48
C GLN A 477 -7.45 -0.73 -25.54
N GLU A 478 -6.55 -1.59 -26.04
CA GLU A 478 -5.59 -1.19 -27.07
C GLU A 478 -6.29 -0.77 -28.37
N TYR A 479 -7.33 -1.49 -28.77
CA TYR A 479 -8.12 -1.12 -29.95
C TYR A 479 -8.79 0.23 -29.73
N SER A 480 -9.35 0.45 -28.54
CA SER A 480 -10.02 1.71 -28.20
C SER A 480 -9.05 2.90 -28.21
N ARG A 481 -7.82 2.72 -27.71
CA ARG A 481 -6.77 3.75 -27.78
C ARG A 481 -6.46 4.15 -29.22
N ARG A 482 -6.35 3.19 -30.14
CA ARG A 482 -6.08 3.46 -31.57
C ARG A 482 -7.25 4.14 -32.27
N ILE A 483 -8.47 3.78 -31.91
CA ILE A 483 -9.68 4.43 -32.43
C ILE A 483 -9.76 5.90 -32.02
N CYS A 484 -9.41 6.23 -30.77
CA CYS A 484 -9.51 7.59 -30.24
C CYS A 484 -8.62 8.61 -30.97
N VAL A 485 -7.61 8.16 -31.72
CA VAL A 485 -6.71 9.02 -32.53
C VAL A 485 -6.90 8.86 -34.03
N SER A 486 -7.87 8.07 -34.48
CA SER A 486 -8.11 7.79 -35.90
C SER A 486 -9.07 8.80 -36.51
N GLU A 487 -8.70 9.35 -37.67
CA GLU A 487 -9.59 10.16 -38.53
C GLU A 487 -10.72 9.31 -39.15
N ASP A 488 -10.51 7.98 -39.25
CA ASP A 488 -11.52 7.02 -39.69
C ASP A 488 -11.60 5.84 -38.70
N PRO A 489 -12.40 5.97 -37.63
CA PRO A 489 -12.58 4.95 -36.58
C PRO A 489 -13.00 3.58 -37.13
N GLU A 490 -13.91 3.55 -38.10
CA GLU A 490 -14.45 2.32 -38.66
C GLU A 490 -13.39 1.55 -39.47
N ASN A 491 -12.63 2.26 -40.31
CA ASN A 491 -11.55 1.64 -41.06
C ASN A 491 -10.38 1.22 -40.16
N ALA A 492 -10.08 1.99 -39.11
CA ALA A 492 -9.10 1.59 -38.10
C ALA A 492 -9.52 0.30 -37.38
N LEU A 493 -10.78 0.20 -36.94
CA LEU A 493 -11.34 -1.02 -36.35
C LEU A 493 -11.22 -2.20 -37.31
N LYS A 494 -11.66 -2.01 -38.56
CA LYS A 494 -11.57 -3.03 -39.60
C LYS A 494 -10.13 -3.50 -39.79
N LYS A 495 -9.17 -2.58 -39.88
CA LYS A 495 -7.75 -2.90 -40.06
C LYS A 495 -7.18 -3.71 -38.89
N MET A 496 -7.58 -3.39 -37.65
CA MET A 496 -7.15 -4.15 -36.47
C MET A 496 -7.72 -5.57 -36.49
N LEU A 497 -9.00 -5.72 -36.83
CA LEU A 497 -9.63 -7.03 -36.99
C LEU A 497 -9.01 -7.83 -38.14
N ASP A 498 -8.66 -7.20 -39.26
CA ASP A 498 -7.98 -7.85 -40.38
C ASP A 498 -6.58 -8.36 -39.96
N LEU A 499 -5.81 -7.54 -39.23
CA LEU A 499 -4.50 -7.94 -38.67
C LEU A 499 -4.64 -9.07 -37.64
N GLN A 500 -5.70 -9.07 -36.86
CA GLN A 500 -6.00 -10.15 -35.91
C GLN A 500 -6.26 -11.45 -36.66
N VAL A 501 -7.16 -11.45 -37.66
CA VAL A 501 -7.44 -12.63 -38.48
C VAL A 501 -6.18 -13.12 -39.19
N GLU A 502 -5.34 -12.21 -39.69
CA GLU A 502 -4.06 -12.54 -40.30
C GLU A 502 -3.11 -13.23 -39.31
N PHE A 503 -2.99 -12.71 -38.09
CA PHE A 503 -2.19 -13.32 -37.02
C PHE A 503 -2.74 -14.69 -36.60
N GLU A 504 -4.06 -14.80 -36.44
CA GLU A 504 -4.76 -16.04 -36.06
C GLU A 504 -4.63 -17.16 -37.10
N ASN A 505 -4.47 -16.80 -38.38
CA ASN A 505 -4.18 -17.78 -39.43
C ASN A 505 -2.81 -18.45 -39.25
N ASN A 506 -1.92 -17.86 -38.45
CA ASN A 506 -0.66 -18.46 -38.05
C ASN A 506 -0.86 -19.39 -36.83
N LYS A 507 -1.38 -20.60 -37.10
CA LYS A 507 -1.82 -21.58 -36.10
C LYS A 507 -0.78 -21.95 -35.03
N SER A 508 0.51 -21.71 -35.25
CA SER A 508 1.56 -22.02 -34.27
C SER A 508 1.66 -21.02 -33.12
N ILE A 509 1.17 -19.78 -33.28
CA ILE A 509 1.31 -18.69 -32.30
C ILE A 509 -0.01 -17.94 -32.00
N ALA A 510 -1.08 -18.30 -32.69
CA ALA A 510 -2.37 -17.61 -32.72
C ALA A 510 -3.09 -17.44 -31.37
N SER A 511 -2.74 -18.23 -30.35
CA SER A 511 -3.43 -18.21 -29.05
C SER A 511 -2.88 -17.18 -28.06
N ASN A 512 -1.78 -16.48 -28.38
CA ASN A 512 -1.13 -15.60 -27.42
C ASN A 512 -1.52 -14.13 -27.60
N GLU A 513 -2.33 -13.61 -26.69
CA GLU A 513 -2.81 -12.22 -26.73
C GLU A 513 -1.67 -11.19 -26.70
N LYS A 514 -0.56 -11.47 -26.01
CA LYS A 514 0.58 -10.54 -25.96
C LYS A 514 1.27 -10.42 -27.31
N PHE A 515 1.43 -11.54 -28.03
CA PHE A 515 1.97 -11.50 -29.40
C PHE A 515 1.01 -10.84 -30.38
N LEU A 516 -0.29 -11.08 -30.26
CA LEU A 516 -1.29 -10.39 -31.06
C LEU A 516 -1.22 -8.87 -30.84
N LEU A 517 -1.13 -8.41 -29.59
CA LEU A 517 -1.02 -6.98 -29.28
C LEU A 517 0.24 -6.36 -29.87
N LEU A 518 1.40 -7.03 -29.75
CA LEU A 518 2.64 -6.58 -30.35
C LEU A 518 2.55 -6.55 -31.89
N TYR A 519 1.93 -7.58 -32.48
CA TYR A 519 1.72 -7.68 -33.92
C TYR A 519 0.83 -6.57 -34.45
N VAL A 520 -0.35 -6.38 -33.84
CA VAL A 520 -1.24 -5.26 -34.17
C VAL A 520 -0.50 -3.94 -33.96
N SER A 521 0.23 -3.80 -32.85
CA SER A 521 0.92 -2.55 -32.54
C SER A 521 1.95 -2.17 -33.60
N GLN A 522 2.77 -3.14 -34.01
CA GLN A 522 3.84 -2.97 -34.98
C GLN A 522 3.31 -2.75 -36.41
N PHE A 523 2.27 -3.48 -36.81
CA PHE A 523 1.82 -3.51 -38.21
C PHE A 523 0.57 -2.68 -38.51
N PHE A 524 -0.02 -2.03 -37.50
CA PHE A 524 -1.17 -1.13 -37.70
C PHE A 524 -0.88 0.05 -38.64
N SER A 525 0.33 0.60 -38.64
CA SER A 525 0.73 1.65 -39.59
C SER A 525 1.05 1.13 -41.00
N GLY A 526 1.10 -0.19 -41.17
CA GLY A 526 1.57 -0.88 -42.37
C GLY A 526 2.81 -1.72 -42.10
N GLY A 527 3.07 -2.69 -42.98
CA GLY A 527 4.22 -3.58 -42.95
C GLY A 527 4.15 -4.55 -44.12
N THR A 528 5.30 -4.97 -44.64
CA THR A 528 5.36 -5.95 -45.73
C THR A 528 5.03 -7.35 -45.21
N GLN A 529 4.63 -8.24 -46.12
CA GLN A 529 4.41 -9.65 -45.78
C GLN A 529 5.69 -10.29 -45.21
N GLU A 530 6.86 -9.91 -45.75
CA GLU A 530 8.16 -10.40 -45.28
C GLU A 530 8.46 -9.99 -43.82
N GLU A 531 8.14 -8.74 -43.44
CA GLU A 531 8.34 -8.26 -42.06
C GLU A 531 7.45 -9.00 -41.07
N LYS A 532 6.21 -9.28 -41.48
CA LYS A 532 5.23 -10.04 -40.69
C LYS A 532 5.65 -11.50 -40.52
N GLU A 533 6.11 -12.13 -41.59
CA GLU A 533 6.65 -13.50 -41.55
C GLU A 533 7.93 -13.58 -40.71
N ALA A 534 8.80 -12.57 -40.80
CA ALA A 534 10.00 -12.48 -39.97
C ALA A 534 9.67 -12.35 -38.48
N PHE A 535 8.62 -11.59 -38.13
CA PHE A 535 8.15 -11.47 -36.74
C PHE A 535 7.69 -12.83 -36.19
N ALA A 536 6.84 -13.54 -36.94
CA ALA A 536 6.39 -14.88 -36.55
C ALA A 536 7.56 -15.89 -36.50
N GLY A 537 8.48 -15.84 -37.47
CA GLY A 537 9.67 -16.67 -37.52
C GLY A 537 10.60 -16.45 -36.32
N ARG A 538 10.72 -15.21 -35.84
CA ARG A 538 11.47 -14.88 -34.63
C ARG A 538 10.84 -15.49 -33.38
N ILE A 539 9.52 -15.39 -33.23
CA ILE A 539 8.80 -16.00 -32.10
C ILE A 539 9.06 -17.51 -32.04
N MET A 540 8.86 -18.21 -33.16
CA MET A 540 9.09 -19.66 -33.21
C MET A 540 10.54 -20.03 -32.89
N LYS A 541 11.51 -19.26 -33.41
CA LYS A 541 12.92 -19.45 -33.09
C LYS A 541 13.19 -19.30 -31.59
N ASP A 542 12.68 -18.25 -30.97
CA ASP A 542 12.94 -17.94 -29.56
C ASP A 542 12.23 -18.95 -28.62
N ILE A 543 11.02 -19.42 -28.98
CA ILE A 543 10.34 -20.56 -28.33
C ILE A 543 11.22 -21.81 -28.39
N SER A 544 11.75 -22.14 -29.57
CA SER A 544 12.61 -23.32 -29.75
C SER A 544 13.91 -23.22 -28.94
N LEU A 545 14.50 -22.03 -28.81
CA LEU A 545 15.68 -21.81 -27.97
C LEU A 545 15.38 -22.04 -26.49
N LEU A 546 14.30 -21.43 -26.00
CA LEU A 546 13.86 -21.58 -24.60
C LEU A 546 13.51 -23.03 -24.25
N SER A 547 12.80 -23.74 -25.14
CA SER A 547 12.45 -25.16 -24.95
C SER A 547 13.67 -26.09 -24.92
N LYS A 548 14.81 -25.64 -25.42
CA LYS A 548 16.11 -26.31 -25.32
C LYS A 548 16.97 -25.81 -24.15
N ASN A 549 16.34 -25.11 -23.20
CA ASN A 549 16.96 -24.49 -22.03
C ASN A 549 18.10 -23.50 -22.38
N GLN A 550 17.99 -22.83 -23.53
CA GLN A 550 18.98 -21.84 -23.97
C GLN A 550 18.54 -20.42 -23.58
N PRO A 551 19.48 -19.54 -23.20
CA PRO A 551 19.15 -18.19 -22.82
C PRO A 551 18.66 -17.39 -24.03
N ILE A 552 17.64 -16.57 -23.81
CA ILE A 552 17.20 -15.54 -24.77
C ILE A 552 17.31 -14.17 -24.11
N SER A 553 17.62 -13.14 -24.89
CA SER A 553 17.58 -11.75 -24.43
C SER A 553 16.53 -10.97 -25.21
N SER A 554 15.68 -10.26 -24.48
CA SER A 554 14.73 -9.29 -25.03
C SER A 554 14.62 -8.13 -24.07
N GLU A 555 14.76 -6.92 -24.59
CA GLU A 555 14.50 -5.67 -23.84
C GLU A 555 12.99 -5.39 -23.75
N ASN A 556 12.19 -5.97 -24.65
CA ASN A 556 10.74 -5.87 -24.60
C ASN A 556 10.19 -6.93 -23.61
N LYS A 557 9.67 -6.45 -22.48
CA LYS A 557 9.09 -7.27 -21.40
C LYS A 557 7.85 -8.05 -21.86
N GLU A 558 6.97 -7.44 -22.65
CA GLU A 558 5.74 -8.07 -23.16
C GLU A 558 6.05 -9.21 -24.13
N TYR A 559 7.05 -9.02 -24.99
CA TYR A 559 7.52 -10.06 -25.90
C TYR A 559 8.12 -11.25 -25.13
N TYR A 560 8.95 -10.96 -24.14
CA TYR A 560 9.58 -11.99 -23.32
C TYR A 560 8.56 -12.75 -22.47
N GLU A 561 7.60 -12.05 -21.86
CA GLU A 561 6.48 -12.67 -21.13
C GLU A 561 5.64 -13.57 -22.05
N GLY A 562 5.36 -13.13 -23.27
CA GLY A 562 4.67 -13.93 -24.28
C GLY A 562 5.40 -15.25 -24.60
N LEU A 563 6.73 -15.20 -24.76
CA LEU A 563 7.56 -16.39 -24.99
C LEU A 563 7.54 -17.35 -23.80
N LEU A 564 7.63 -16.81 -22.59
CA LEU A 564 7.57 -17.61 -21.37
C LEU A 564 6.22 -18.29 -21.21
N LYS A 565 5.11 -17.64 -21.58
CA LYS A 565 3.77 -18.25 -21.55
C LYS A 565 3.63 -19.44 -22.50
N GLU A 566 4.25 -19.37 -23.68
CA GLU A 566 4.22 -20.48 -24.63
C GLU A 566 5.05 -21.69 -24.18
N VAL A 567 6.25 -21.44 -23.65
CA VAL A 567 7.18 -22.51 -23.25
C VAL A 567 6.87 -23.04 -21.85
N TYR A 568 6.50 -22.17 -20.91
CA TYR A 568 6.17 -22.49 -19.53
C TYR A 568 4.68 -22.28 -19.31
N PRO A 569 3.85 -23.30 -19.56
CA PRO A 569 2.39 -23.17 -19.48
C PRO A 569 1.95 -22.71 -18.09
N GLN A 570 0.90 -21.89 -18.05
CA GLN A 570 0.36 -21.36 -16.81
C GLN A 570 -0.15 -22.50 -15.91
N ARG A 571 0.25 -22.46 -14.64
CA ARG A 571 -0.07 -23.41 -13.58
C ARG A 571 -0.24 -22.67 -12.25
N ASN A 572 -0.46 -23.42 -11.17
CA ASN A 572 -0.52 -22.85 -9.82
C ASN A 572 0.76 -22.01 -9.56
N TYR A 573 0.62 -20.87 -8.87
CA TYR A 573 1.72 -19.95 -8.53
C TYR A 573 2.39 -19.19 -9.69
N ASN A 574 1.91 -19.32 -10.94
CA ASN A 574 2.52 -18.66 -12.11
C ASN A 574 1.92 -17.27 -12.37
N THR A 575 2.59 -16.21 -11.91
CA THR A 575 2.13 -14.82 -12.12
C THR A 575 2.88 -14.09 -13.24
N TYR A 576 4.03 -14.58 -13.70
CA TYR A 576 4.93 -13.86 -14.62
C TYR A 576 5.27 -12.41 -14.19
N GLU A 577 4.96 -12.00 -12.97
CA GLU A 577 5.05 -10.60 -12.52
C GLU A 577 6.48 -10.18 -12.10
N TYR A 578 7.34 -11.15 -11.80
CA TYR A 578 8.67 -10.94 -11.20
C TYR A 578 9.85 -11.34 -12.10
N LEU A 579 9.68 -11.24 -13.42
CA LEU A 579 10.71 -11.67 -14.41
C LEU A 579 12.07 -11.00 -14.22
N ASP A 580 12.09 -9.79 -13.67
CA ASP A 580 13.27 -8.97 -13.41
C ASP A 580 14.00 -9.35 -12.11
N GLN A 581 13.38 -10.13 -11.23
CA GLN A 581 13.97 -10.52 -9.94
C GLN A 581 14.87 -11.77 -10.02
N TYR A 582 14.77 -12.54 -11.11
CA TYR A 582 15.51 -13.77 -11.29
C TYR A 582 16.79 -13.54 -12.10
N GLU A 583 17.93 -13.93 -11.52
CA GLU A 583 19.24 -13.85 -12.17
C GLU A 583 19.60 -15.18 -12.84
N ASP A 584 20.32 -15.12 -13.96
CA ASP A 584 20.96 -16.29 -14.53
C ASP A 584 22.18 -16.70 -13.69
N ARG A 585 22.12 -17.90 -13.12
CA ARG A 585 23.15 -18.48 -12.24
C ARG A 585 23.75 -19.75 -12.85
N SER A 586 23.64 -19.94 -14.17
CA SER A 586 24.13 -21.13 -14.89
C SER A 586 25.63 -21.37 -14.71
N GLN A 587 26.40 -20.33 -14.39
CA GLN A 587 27.83 -20.43 -14.04
C GLN A 587 28.10 -21.27 -12.78
N ASP A 588 27.15 -21.33 -11.82
CA ASP A 588 27.31 -22.14 -10.61
C ASP A 588 27.41 -23.64 -10.96
N LEU A 589 26.84 -24.05 -12.10
CA LEU A 589 26.92 -25.42 -12.60
C LEU A 589 28.28 -25.78 -13.20
N ALA A 590 29.24 -24.86 -13.30
CA ALA A 590 30.59 -25.17 -13.75
C ALA A 590 31.34 -26.13 -12.79
N ALA A 591 30.90 -26.22 -11.54
CA ALA A 591 31.45 -27.11 -10.53
C ALA A 591 31.09 -28.60 -10.72
N TYR A 592 30.14 -28.91 -11.61
CA TYR A 592 29.61 -30.26 -11.82
C TYR A 592 29.94 -30.80 -13.22
N LYS A 593 30.07 -32.13 -13.31
CA LYS A 593 30.21 -32.90 -14.55
C LYS A 593 28.84 -33.41 -14.99
N PHE A 594 28.43 -33.05 -16.19
CA PHE A 594 27.20 -33.50 -16.85
C PHE A 594 27.19 -33.10 -18.34
N GLU A 595 26.26 -33.64 -19.11
CA GLU A 595 26.05 -33.33 -20.53
C GLU A 595 25.24 -32.04 -20.70
N ARG A 596 25.82 -31.04 -21.38
CA ARG A 596 25.20 -29.72 -21.57
C ARG A 596 24.07 -29.72 -22.59
N ASN A 597 24.07 -30.69 -23.51
CA ASN A 597 23.04 -30.82 -24.55
C ASN A 597 21.75 -31.48 -24.05
N GLY A 598 21.69 -31.86 -22.77
CA GLY A 598 20.55 -32.53 -22.16
C GLY A 598 20.56 -34.05 -22.36
N TYR A 599 19.59 -34.70 -21.75
CA TYR A 599 19.44 -36.16 -21.70
C TYR A 599 18.08 -36.57 -22.24
N ASP A 600 18.06 -37.56 -23.12
CA ASP A 600 16.84 -38.03 -23.79
C ASP A 600 16.14 -39.12 -22.97
N PHE A 601 14.84 -38.93 -22.72
CA PHE A 601 13.94 -39.89 -22.07
C PHE A 601 12.87 -40.32 -23.06
N HIS A 602 13.03 -41.53 -23.61
CA HIS A 602 12.01 -42.18 -24.43
C HIS A 602 10.98 -42.84 -23.52
N LEU A 603 9.83 -42.20 -23.39
CA LEU A 603 8.73 -42.63 -22.54
C LEU A 603 7.60 -43.23 -23.36
N SER A 604 7.22 -44.44 -22.96
CA SER A 604 6.06 -45.11 -23.50
C SER A 604 4.78 -44.55 -22.91
N GLY A 605 3.79 -44.29 -23.78
CA GLY A 605 2.40 -44.14 -23.37
C GLY A 605 1.89 -45.36 -22.61
N VAL A 606 0.87 -45.15 -21.78
CA VAL A 606 0.09 -46.21 -21.12
C VAL A 606 -1.11 -46.57 -21.99
N LEU A 607 -1.45 -47.87 -22.09
CA LEU A 607 -2.66 -48.31 -22.79
C LEU A 607 -3.93 -48.21 -21.94
N GLY A 608 -3.76 -47.97 -20.64
CA GLY A 608 -4.83 -48.00 -19.65
C GLY A 608 -4.35 -48.59 -18.34
N TYR A 609 -5.30 -48.95 -17.48
CA TYR A 609 -5.03 -49.43 -16.13
C TYR A 609 -5.86 -50.68 -15.83
N ARG A 610 -5.31 -51.56 -14.98
CA ARG A 610 -6.02 -52.73 -14.45
C ARG A 610 -5.87 -52.83 -12.94
N ILE A 611 -6.75 -53.57 -12.30
CA ILE A 611 -6.65 -53.89 -10.87
C ILE A 611 -5.57 -54.96 -10.66
N LYS A 612 -4.72 -54.78 -9.65
CA LYS A 612 -3.71 -55.75 -9.25
C LYS A 612 -4.37 -57.06 -8.83
N ALA A 613 -3.70 -58.18 -9.11
CA ALA A 613 -4.12 -59.48 -8.62
C ALA A 613 -4.34 -59.44 -7.09
N ASP A 614 -5.39 -60.11 -6.61
CA ASP A 614 -5.76 -60.23 -5.19
C ASP A 614 -6.21 -58.92 -4.50
N THR A 615 -6.54 -57.88 -5.26
CA THR A 615 -7.11 -56.63 -4.73
C THR A 615 -8.52 -56.39 -5.24
N ILE A 616 -9.37 -55.77 -4.40
CA ILE A 616 -10.75 -55.43 -4.75
C ILE A 616 -10.92 -53.91 -4.64
N PRO A 617 -11.34 -53.22 -5.72
CA PRO A 617 -11.58 -51.80 -5.68
C PRO A 617 -12.79 -51.47 -4.80
N ASP A 618 -12.74 -50.33 -4.12
CA ASP A 618 -13.85 -49.84 -3.30
C ASP A 618 -14.87 -49.12 -4.20
N ALA A 619 -15.91 -49.85 -4.61
CA ALA A 619 -16.94 -49.31 -5.50
C ALA A 619 -17.74 -48.15 -4.89
N VAL A 620 -17.89 -48.11 -3.57
CA VAL A 620 -18.58 -47.01 -2.87
C VAL A 620 -17.74 -45.75 -2.97
N LEU A 621 -16.44 -45.89 -2.70
CA LEU A 621 -15.46 -44.81 -2.78
C LEU A 621 -15.36 -44.24 -4.20
N ILE A 622 -15.27 -45.10 -5.22
CA ILE A 622 -15.23 -44.68 -6.63
C ILE A 622 -16.47 -43.86 -6.99
N LYS A 623 -17.66 -44.36 -6.63
CA LYS A 623 -18.92 -43.65 -6.91
C LYS A 623 -18.99 -42.30 -6.16
N GLU A 624 -18.66 -42.28 -4.87
CA GLU A 624 -18.58 -41.05 -4.07
C GLU A 624 -17.74 -39.98 -4.78
N PHE A 625 -16.59 -40.37 -5.34
CA PHE A 625 -15.68 -39.42 -6.00
C PHE A 625 -16.12 -39.03 -7.40
N SER A 626 -16.67 -39.94 -8.20
CA SER A 626 -17.27 -39.59 -9.50
C SER A 626 -18.39 -38.56 -9.33
N ASP A 627 -19.27 -38.75 -8.34
CA ASP A 627 -20.35 -37.82 -8.03
C ASP A 627 -19.79 -36.45 -7.58
N ARG A 628 -18.72 -36.44 -6.77
CA ARG A 628 -18.04 -35.21 -6.35
C ARG A 628 -17.39 -34.45 -7.49
N ILE A 629 -16.70 -35.14 -8.40
CA ILE A 629 -16.12 -34.50 -9.59
C ILE A 629 -17.22 -33.87 -10.42
N ALA A 630 -18.33 -34.58 -10.64
CA ALA A 630 -19.49 -34.03 -11.36
C ALA A 630 -20.09 -32.81 -10.66
N SER A 631 -20.13 -32.80 -9.32
CA SER A 631 -20.58 -31.64 -8.54
C SER A 631 -19.63 -30.45 -8.66
N ILE A 632 -18.32 -30.62 -8.41
CA ILE A 632 -17.30 -29.57 -8.61
C ILE A 632 -17.40 -29.02 -10.03
N LYS A 633 -17.51 -29.93 -11.00
CA LYS A 633 -17.66 -29.62 -12.42
C LYS A 633 -18.84 -28.69 -12.70
N SER A 634 -19.98 -28.95 -12.07
CA SER A 634 -21.22 -28.17 -12.29
C SER A 634 -21.15 -26.74 -11.77
N ILE A 635 -20.23 -26.46 -10.84
CA ILE A 635 -20.10 -25.17 -10.17
C ILE A 635 -18.77 -24.45 -10.45
N ALA A 636 -17.89 -24.96 -11.32
CA ALA A 636 -16.56 -24.40 -11.57
C ALA A 636 -16.51 -23.27 -12.63
N THR A 637 -17.60 -22.51 -12.76
CA THR A 637 -17.63 -21.23 -13.49
C THR A 637 -17.99 -20.12 -12.52
N GLU A 638 -17.62 -18.87 -12.81
CA GLU A 638 -17.87 -17.76 -11.90
C GLU A 638 -19.39 -17.59 -11.64
N GLU A 639 -20.19 -17.68 -12.71
CA GLU A 639 -21.65 -17.60 -12.65
C GLU A 639 -22.25 -18.77 -11.85
N SER A 640 -21.93 -20.02 -12.20
CA SER A 640 -22.49 -21.19 -11.54
C SER A 640 -22.04 -21.30 -10.08
N LEU A 641 -20.80 -20.95 -9.75
CA LEU A 641 -20.31 -20.94 -8.37
C LEU A 641 -21.06 -19.90 -7.55
N SER A 642 -21.22 -18.69 -8.08
CA SER A 642 -21.95 -17.62 -7.42
C SER A 642 -23.41 -17.99 -7.19
N MET A 643 -24.07 -18.62 -8.16
CA MET A 643 -25.43 -19.13 -8.02
C MET A 643 -25.51 -20.21 -6.93
N TYR A 644 -24.65 -21.23 -7.00
CA TYR A 644 -24.61 -22.31 -6.01
C TYR A 644 -24.43 -21.78 -4.58
N LEU A 645 -23.50 -20.85 -4.38
CA LEU A 645 -23.26 -20.24 -3.08
C LEU A 645 -24.45 -19.40 -2.60
N SER A 646 -25.14 -18.73 -3.51
CA SER A 646 -26.34 -17.94 -3.19
C SER A 646 -27.52 -18.84 -2.80
N ASP A 647 -27.66 -20.01 -3.42
CA ASP A 647 -28.69 -20.98 -3.06
C ASP A 647 -28.40 -21.65 -1.71
N GLU A 648 -27.14 -21.95 -1.44
CA GLU A 648 -26.71 -22.59 -0.18
C GLU A 648 -26.65 -21.64 1.02
N VAL A 649 -26.49 -20.33 0.76
CA VAL A 649 -26.45 -19.26 1.77
C VAL A 649 -27.32 -18.06 1.32
N PRO A 650 -28.65 -18.22 1.27
CA PRO A 650 -29.56 -17.22 0.71
C PRO A 650 -29.58 -15.89 1.48
N ASP A 651 -29.19 -15.93 2.76
CA ASP A 651 -29.12 -14.75 3.64
C ASP A 651 -27.72 -14.09 3.67
N SER A 652 -26.80 -14.51 2.78
CA SER A 652 -25.45 -13.93 2.71
C SER A 652 -25.54 -12.43 2.40
N GLN A 653 -24.80 -11.63 3.18
CA GLN A 653 -24.67 -10.18 2.97
C GLN A 653 -23.54 -9.86 1.97
N ALA A 654 -22.73 -10.85 1.60
CA ALA A 654 -21.58 -10.70 0.72
C ALA A 654 -22.02 -10.51 -0.74
N LYS A 655 -21.40 -9.54 -1.42
CA LYS A 655 -21.68 -9.19 -2.82
C LYS A 655 -20.72 -9.86 -3.79
N THR A 656 -19.46 -10.03 -3.39
CA THR A 656 -18.42 -10.68 -4.19
C THR A 656 -18.47 -12.19 -4.07
N LEU A 657 -17.92 -12.87 -5.07
CA LEU A 657 -17.81 -14.33 -5.06
C LEU A 657 -16.98 -14.82 -3.87
N GLU A 658 -15.83 -14.20 -3.64
CA GLU A 658 -14.92 -14.55 -2.55
C GLU A 658 -15.55 -14.31 -1.17
N GLY A 659 -16.32 -13.23 -1.00
CA GLY A 659 -17.07 -12.97 0.23
C GLY A 659 -18.13 -14.05 0.48
N LYS A 660 -18.87 -14.48 -0.55
CA LYS A 660 -19.83 -15.59 -0.44
C LYS A 660 -19.16 -16.92 -0.07
N ILE A 661 -17.94 -17.17 -0.55
CA ILE A 661 -17.17 -18.36 -0.14
C ILE A 661 -16.85 -18.32 1.36
N LEU A 662 -16.44 -17.17 1.90
CA LEU A 662 -16.19 -17.03 3.34
C LEU A 662 -17.47 -17.29 4.16
N ASP A 663 -18.61 -16.74 3.73
CA ASP A 663 -19.91 -16.98 4.36
C ASP A 663 -20.33 -18.47 4.29
N TYR A 664 -20.09 -19.14 3.17
CA TYR A 664 -20.35 -20.57 3.01
C TYR A 664 -19.51 -21.41 3.98
N PHE A 665 -18.22 -21.12 4.11
CA PHE A 665 -17.35 -21.77 5.11
C PHE A 665 -17.81 -21.51 6.54
N LYS A 666 -18.26 -20.29 6.85
CA LYS A 666 -18.80 -19.94 8.16
C LYS A 666 -20.10 -20.70 8.47
N ALA A 667 -20.97 -20.86 7.48
CA ALA A 667 -22.26 -21.53 7.63
C ALA A 667 -22.13 -23.06 7.71
N LYS A 668 -21.27 -23.66 6.88
CA LYS A 668 -21.17 -25.12 6.72
C LYS A 668 -19.99 -25.76 7.47
N GLY A 669 -19.03 -24.96 7.94
CA GLY A 669 -17.85 -25.44 8.67
C GLY A 669 -16.77 -26.03 7.75
N TYR A 670 -16.09 -27.08 8.21
CA TYR A 670 -15.00 -27.73 7.47
C TYR A 670 -15.44 -29.12 7.07
N THR A 671 -15.98 -29.22 5.87
CA THR A 671 -16.49 -30.47 5.27
C THR A 671 -15.85 -30.72 3.90
N VAL A 672 -16.07 -31.93 3.40
CA VAL A 672 -15.75 -32.30 2.02
C VAL A 672 -16.38 -31.33 1.01
N ASP A 673 -17.63 -30.89 1.22
CA ASP A 673 -18.33 -29.99 0.30
C ASP A 673 -17.72 -28.59 0.28
N THR A 674 -17.29 -28.10 1.45
CA THR A 674 -16.55 -26.82 1.51
C THR A 674 -15.20 -26.89 0.80
N MET A 675 -14.53 -28.05 0.79
CA MET A 675 -13.34 -28.25 -0.02
C MET A 675 -13.64 -28.30 -1.52
N ASN A 676 -14.77 -28.91 -1.92
CA ASN A 676 -15.21 -28.93 -3.32
C ASN A 676 -15.42 -27.50 -3.85
N VAL A 677 -15.93 -26.58 -3.02
CA VAL A 677 -16.04 -25.14 -3.35
C VAL A 677 -14.67 -24.49 -3.53
N LEU A 678 -13.69 -24.76 -2.67
CA LEU A 678 -12.32 -24.24 -2.86
C LEU A 678 -11.69 -24.75 -4.16
N LEU A 679 -11.89 -26.03 -4.49
CA LEU A 679 -11.45 -26.58 -5.77
C LEU A 679 -12.17 -25.94 -6.95
N ALA A 680 -13.49 -25.79 -6.89
CA ALA A 680 -14.25 -25.13 -7.94
C ALA A 680 -13.77 -23.68 -8.17
N TYR A 681 -13.49 -22.95 -7.08
CA TYR A 681 -12.93 -21.60 -7.14
C TYR A 681 -11.52 -21.58 -7.77
N GLN A 682 -10.65 -22.52 -7.38
CA GLN A 682 -9.32 -22.65 -7.97
C GLN A 682 -9.36 -22.93 -9.48
N LEU A 683 -10.43 -23.59 -9.95
CA LEU A 683 -10.62 -23.95 -11.35
C LEU A 683 -11.28 -22.84 -12.19
N LEU A 684 -11.65 -21.69 -11.60
CA LEU A 684 -12.28 -20.58 -12.34
C LEU A 684 -11.35 -20.08 -13.46
N GLY A 685 -11.87 -19.98 -14.69
CA GLY A 685 -11.16 -19.46 -15.87
C GLY A 685 -10.06 -20.38 -16.45
N SER A 686 -9.65 -21.43 -15.73
CA SER A 686 -8.74 -22.49 -16.21
C SER A 686 -9.47 -23.80 -16.57
N TYR A 687 -10.77 -23.83 -16.29
CA TYR A 687 -11.66 -24.97 -16.47
C TYR A 687 -11.67 -25.52 -17.90
N ASP A 688 -11.69 -24.68 -18.93
CA ASP A 688 -11.73 -25.16 -20.33
C ASP A 688 -10.46 -25.92 -20.74
N SER A 689 -9.30 -25.63 -20.11
CA SER A 689 -8.06 -26.41 -20.32
C SER A 689 -7.98 -27.64 -19.42
N PHE A 690 -8.52 -27.57 -18.21
CA PHE A 690 -8.52 -28.68 -17.25
C PHE A 690 -9.55 -29.77 -17.61
N VAL A 691 -10.80 -29.37 -17.83
CA VAL A 691 -11.92 -30.28 -18.09
C VAL A 691 -11.91 -30.84 -19.50
N ALA A 692 -11.46 -30.10 -20.52
CA ALA A 692 -11.18 -30.73 -21.81
C ALA A 692 -10.14 -31.84 -21.61
N SER A 693 -9.03 -31.59 -20.92
CA SER A 693 -7.99 -32.62 -20.76
C SER A 693 -8.45 -33.85 -19.98
N SER A 694 -9.24 -33.68 -18.91
CA SER A 694 -9.69 -34.78 -18.03
C SER A 694 -10.90 -35.52 -18.56
N ILE A 695 -11.91 -34.81 -19.06
CA ILE A 695 -13.12 -35.43 -19.63
C ILE A 695 -12.84 -35.98 -21.01
N ASP A 696 -12.05 -35.31 -21.85
CA ASP A 696 -11.63 -35.91 -23.11
C ASP A 696 -10.79 -37.15 -22.80
N ARG A 697 -9.89 -37.13 -21.82
CA ARG A 697 -9.10 -38.30 -21.45
C ARG A 697 -9.94 -39.45 -20.88
N VAL A 698 -10.89 -39.18 -19.98
CA VAL A 698 -11.84 -40.19 -19.48
C VAL A 698 -12.78 -40.69 -20.60
N ASN A 699 -13.19 -39.83 -21.53
CA ASN A 699 -14.03 -40.20 -22.66
C ASN A 699 -13.27 -40.97 -23.75
N LEU A 700 -11.97 -40.71 -23.91
CA LEU A 700 -11.07 -41.41 -24.85
C LEU A 700 -10.79 -42.84 -24.42
N GLU A 701 -10.87 -43.14 -23.13
CA GLU A 701 -10.73 -44.50 -22.62
C GLU A 701 -12.00 -45.33 -22.87
N GLU A 702 -11.84 -46.58 -23.30
CA GLU A 702 -12.98 -47.49 -23.51
C GLU A 702 -13.31 -48.31 -22.25
N ASN A 703 -12.32 -48.59 -21.39
CA ASN A 703 -12.48 -49.46 -20.23
C ASN A 703 -12.78 -48.68 -18.94
N GLU A 704 -13.80 -49.13 -18.20
CA GLU A 704 -14.26 -48.52 -16.94
C GLU A 704 -13.19 -48.49 -15.83
N VAL A 705 -12.29 -49.48 -15.78
CA VAL A 705 -11.17 -49.51 -14.81
C VAL A 705 -10.18 -48.38 -15.09
N SER A 706 -9.82 -48.14 -16.35
CA SER A 706 -8.97 -47.01 -16.74
C SER A 706 -9.63 -45.66 -16.39
N LYS A 707 -10.93 -45.52 -16.67
CA LYS A 707 -11.70 -44.32 -16.33
C LYS A 707 -11.68 -44.05 -14.83
N ASN A 708 -11.93 -45.08 -14.02
CA ASN A 708 -11.93 -44.97 -12.56
C ASN A 708 -10.55 -44.56 -12.04
N TYR A 709 -9.47 -45.15 -12.58
CA TYR A 709 -8.11 -44.73 -12.21
C TYR A 709 -7.87 -43.25 -12.52
N ILE A 710 -8.17 -42.81 -13.74
CA ILE A 710 -7.91 -41.43 -14.18
C ILE A 710 -8.64 -40.43 -13.29
N LEU A 711 -9.91 -40.70 -12.96
CA LEU A 711 -10.71 -39.87 -12.07
C LEU A 711 -10.09 -39.79 -10.66
N LEU A 712 -9.64 -40.92 -10.11
CA LEU A 712 -8.99 -40.94 -8.80
C LEU A 712 -7.65 -40.19 -8.83
N ASP A 713 -6.84 -40.42 -9.86
CA ASP A 713 -5.52 -39.80 -10.06
C ASP A 713 -5.62 -38.28 -10.17
N GLU A 714 -6.56 -37.77 -10.96
CA GLU A 714 -6.80 -36.34 -11.10
C GLU A 714 -7.20 -35.72 -9.76
N LEU A 715 -8.17 -36.33 -9.08
CA LEU A 715 -8.70 -35.82 -7.83
C LEU A 715 -7.65 -35.83 -6.71
N VAL A 716 -6.79 -36.85 -6.65
CA VAL A 716 -5.73 -36.93 -5.63
C VAL A 716 -4.63 -35.92 -5.87
N ASN A 717 -4.30 -35.59 -7.12
CA ASN A 717 -3.33 -34.54 -7.42
C ASN A 717 -3.90 -33.17 -7.03
N GLN A 718 -5.20 -32.92 -7.24
CA GLN A 718 -5.85 -31.67 -6.81
C GLN A 718 -6.00 -31.55 -5.29
N TYR A 719 -6.33 -32.63 -4.57
CA TYR A 719 -6.33 -32.60 -3.10
C TYR A 719 -4.92 -32.62 -2.50
N GLY A 720 -3.95 -33.14 -3.23
CA GLY A 720 -2.53 -33.11 -2.88
C GLY A 720 -1.92 -31.72 -3.05
N ASP A 721 -2.50 -30.88 -3.91
CA ASP A 721 -2.13 -29.48 -4.06
C ASP A 721 -2.54 -28.65 -2.84
N ASN A 722 -1.68 -27.69 -2.49
CA ASN A 722 -1.82 -26.90 -1.29
C ASN A 722 -2.90 -25.82 -1.47
N MET A 723 -4.09 -26.02 -0.88
CA MET A 723 -5.21 -25.05 -0.89
C MET A 723 -4.88 -23.74 -0.14
N LYS A 724 -3.70 -23.64 0.49
CA LYS A 724 -3.23 -22.43 1.19
C LYS A 724 -3.29 -21.18 0.33
N GLU A 725 -2.75 -21.24 -0.88
CA GLU A 725 -2.71 -20.05 -1.72
C GLU A 725 -4.10 -19.71 -2.28
N THR A 726 -4.95 -20.71 -2.57
CA THR A 726 -6.36 -20.47 -2.91
C THR A 726 -7.08 -19.73 -1.77
N ILE A 727 -6.92 -20.22 -0.53
CA ILE A 727 -7.49 -19.60 0.66
C ILE A 727 -6.95 -18.17 0.85
N LYS A 728 -5.63 -17.99 0.69
CA LYS A 728 -4.98 -16.69 0.81
C LYS A 728 -5.49 -15.71 -0.25
N ALA A 729 -5.60 -16.14 -1.51
CA ALA A 729 -6.12 -15.32 -2.60
C ALA A 729 -7.57 -14.90 -2.37
N ILE A 730 -8.44 -15.81 -1.91
CA ILE A 730 -9.82 -15.50 -1.54
C ILE A 730 -9.84 -14.41 -0.45
N GLN A 731 -9.09 -14.61 0.62
CA GLN A 731 -9.04 -13.66 1.73
C GLN A 731 -8.46 -12.30 1.33
N GLU A 732 -7.40 -12.28 0.50
CA GLU A 732 -6.78 -11.05 -0.02
C GLU A 732 -7.75 -10.28 -0.92
N ARG A 733 -8.50 -10.97 -1.79
CA ARG A 733 -9.51 -10.35 -2.66
C ARG A 733 -10.66 -9.75 -1.87
N VAL A 734 -11.17 -10.46 -0.85
CA VAL A 734 -12.22 -9.90 0.03
C VAL A 734 -11.73 -8.62 0.70
N ALA A 735 -10.50 -8.62 1.22
CA ALA A 735 -9.91 -7.43 1.85
C ALA A 735 -9.76 -6.23 0.91
N GLN A 736 -9.66 -6.47 -0.40
CA GLN A 736 -9.54 -5.44 -1.44
C GLN A 736 -10.88 -5.09 -2.11
N SER A 737 -11.99 -5.68 -1.67
CA SER A 737 -13.30 -5.56 -2.30
C SER A 737 -14.29 -4.74 -1.48
N GLU A 738 -15.51 -4.54 -2.02
CA GLU A 738 -16.61 -3.92 -1.27
C GLU A 738 -17.09 -4.75 -0.06
N ASP A 739 -16.78 -6.06 -0.02
CA ASP A 739 -17.09 -6.92 1.12
C ASP A 739 -16.09 -6.74 2.29
N ARG A 740 -15.07 -5.88 2.13
CA ARG A 740 -14.09 -5.56 3.16
C ARG A 740 -14.75 -5.24 4.51
N ALA A 741 -15.80 -4.42 4.52
CA ALA A 741 -16.51 -4.03 5.74
C ALA A 741 -17.15 -5.21 6.49
N LEU A 742 -17.57 -6.25 5.76
CA LEU A 742 -18.23 -7.44 6.34
C LEU A 742 -17.24 -8.39 7.03
N PHE A 743 -16.00 -8.44 6.54
CA PHE A 743 -15.03 -9.46 6.95
C PHE A 743 -13.74 -8.90 7.58
N SER A 744 -13.43 -7.61 7.43
CA SER A 744 -12.07 -7.09 7.72
C SER A 744 -11.96 -5.74 8.43
N GLU A 745 -12.84 -4.76 8.19
CA GLU A 745 -12.73 -3.42 8.83
C GLU A 745 -12.64 -3.53 10.37
N THR A 746 -13.39 -4.44 10.99
CA THR A 746 -13.45 -4.52 12.45
C THR A 746 -12.28 -5.24 13.14
N PHE A 747 -11.44 -6.00 12.43
CA PHE A 747 -10.40 -6.83 13.09
C PHE A 747 -9.03 -6.15 13.11
N GLN A 748 -8.58 -5.64 11.96
CA GLN A 748 -7.30 -4.94 11.85
C GLN A 748 -7.32 -3.64 12.66
N GLU A 749 -8.36 -2.80 12.52
CA GLU A 749 -8.50 -1.54 13.25
C GLU A 749 -8.59 -1.77 14.78
N LYS A 750 -9.31 -2.81 15.21
CA LYS A 750 -9.48 -3.15 16.63
C LYS A 750 -8.16 -3.51 17.32
N TYR A 751 -7.17 -4.00 16.57
CA TYR A 751 -5.89 -4.43 17.13
C TYR A 751 -4.66 -3.76 16.50
N GLU A 752 -4.85 -2.73 15.67
CA GLU A 752 -3.79 -2.02 14.95
C GLU A 752 -2.67 -1.57 15.90
N LYS A 753 -3.06 -0.97 17.04
CA LYS A 753 -2.12 -0.56 18.08
C LYS A 753 -1.29 -1.71 18.64
N LYS A 754 -1.90 -2.89 18.83
CA LYS A 754 -1.18 -4.09 19.30
C LYS A 754 -0.22 -4.64 18.25
N TYR A 755 -0.57 -4.58 16.97
CA TYR A 755 0.35 -4.96 15.89
C TYR A 755 1.52 -3.98 15.78
N ALA A 756 1.28 -2.67 15.89
CA ALA A 756 2.32 -1.64 15.95
C ALA A 756 3.24 -1.83 17.16
N ASP A 757 2.69 -2.14 18.34
CA ASP A 757 3.47 -2.43 19.56
C ASP A 757 4.34 -3.69 19.39
N ALA A 758 3.81 -4.72 18.72
CA ALA A 758 4.57 -5.93 18.40
C ALA A 758 5.71 -5.64 17.44
N LEU A 759 5.46 -4.91 16.34
CA LEU A 759 6.48 -4.47 15.39
C LEU A 759 7.59 -3.69 16.09
N LEU A 760 7.24 -2.65 16.85
CA LEU A 760 8.20 -1.82 17.58
C LEU A 760 9.07 -2.66 18.53
N THR A 761 8.46 -3.61 19.23
CA THR A 761 9.16 -4.50 20.17
C THR A 761 10.13 -5.43 19.42
N ILE A 762 9.68 -6.02 18.31
CA ILE A 762 10.51 -6.90 17.48
C ILE A 762 11.67 -6.11 16.88
N THR A 763 11.42 -4.98 16.24
CA THR A 763 12.45 -4.12 15.63
C THR A 763 13.51 -3.69 16.65
N LYS A 764 13.08 -3.23 17.84
CA LYS A 764 14.01 -2.87 18.93
C LYS A 764 14.85 -4.05 19.40
N ASP A 765 14.28 -5.24 19.44
CA ASP A 765 14.99 -6.41 19.95
C ASP A 765 15.91 -7.04 18.91
N LEU A 766 15.55 -6.98 17.63
CA LEU A 766 16.43 -7.41 16.54
C LEU A 766 17.58 -6.42 16.33
N ALA A 767 17.36 -5.11 16.49
CA ALA A 767 18.41 -4.09 16.40
C ALA A 767 19.52 -4.22 17.46
N LYS A 768 19.26 -4.92 18.57
CA LYS A 768 20.26 -5.21 19.62
C LYS A 768 21.19 -6.37 19.25
N ILE A 769 20.88 -7.10 18.19
CA ILE A 769 21.60 -8.30 17.79
C ILE A 769 22.57 -7.91 16.67
N PRO A 770 23.88 -8.18 16.82
CA PRO A 770 24.84 -7.97 15.74
C PRO A 770 24.39 -8.66 14.44
N ARG A 771 24.57 -7.98 13.31
CA ARG A 771 24.00 -8.39 12.03
C ARG A 771 24.49 -9.77 11.56
N ASP A 772 25.73 -10.10 11.86
CA ASP A 772 26.37 -11.40 11.64
C ASP A 772 25.79 -12.54 12.51
N LYS A 773 25.04 -12.19 13.56
CA LYS A 773 24.40 -13.12 14.50
C LYS A 773 22.88 -13.22 14.33
N LEU A 774 22.29 -12.39 13.48
CA LEU A 774 20.89 -12.51 13.10
C LEU A 774 20.72 -13.75 12.22
N THR A 775 19.79 -14.61 12.58
CA THR A 775 19.43 -15.80 11.80
C THR A 775 17.92 -15.86 11.67
N THR A 776 17.42 -16.41 10.56
CA THR A 776 15.98 -16.59 10.32
C THR A 776 15.26 -17.24 11.51
N PRO A 777 15.74 -18.36 12.10
CA PRO A 777 15.08 -18.96 13.26
C PRO A 777 14.99 -18.03 14.49
N LEU A 778 15.98 -17.16 14.67
CA LEU A 778 16.00 -16.22 15.78
C LEU A 778 14.98 -15.09 15.59
N ILE A 779 14.87 -14.56 14.36
CA ILE A 779 13.87 -13.56 13.98
C ILE A 779 12.46 -14.15 14.14
N GLN A 780 12.21 -15.32 13.56
CA GLN A 780 10.92 -16.01 13.64
C GLN A 780 10.52 -16.31 15.09
N LYS A 781 11.46 -16.83 15.90
CA LYS A 781 11.21 -17.06 17.34
C LYS A 781 10.89 -15.78 18.09
N LYS A 782 11.52 -14.66 17.71
CA LYS A 782 11.26 -13.35 18.33
C LYS A 782 9.87 -12.84 17.96
N ILE A 783 9.49 -12.94 16.69
CA ILE A 783 8.16 -12.56 16.20
C ILE A 783 7.07 -13.37 16.90
N ALA A 784 7.15 -14.70 16.84
CA ALA A 784 6.16 -15.59 17.42
C ALA A 784 5.98 -15.35 18.93
N LYS A 785 7.09 -15.21 19.67
CA LYS A 785 7.06 -14.92 21.11
C LYS A 785 6.46 -13.54 21.41
N THR A 786 6.82 -12.53 20.62
CA THR A 786 6.33 -11.17 20.85
C THR A 786 4.84 -11.08 20.55
N LEU A 787 4.36 -11.64 19.45
CA LEU A 787 2.93 -11.71 19.13
C LEU A 787 2.16 -12.49 20.19
N THR A 788 2.66 -13.65 20.64
CA THR A 788 2.01 -14.42 21.70
C THR A 788 1.83 -13.62 22.99
N ASN A 789 2.80 -12.75 23.32
CA ASN A 789 2.78 -11.93 24.53
C ASN A 789 1.92 -10.67 24.38
N VAL A 790 2.05 -9.96 23.26
CA VAL A 790 1.30 -8.71 23.00
C VAL A 790 -0.20 -9.00 22.86
N PHE A 791 -0.53 -10.16 22.29
CA PHE A 791 -1.90 -10.63 22.11
C PHE A 791 -2.35 -11.60 23.21
N GLN A 792 -1.81 -11.47 24.42
CA GLN A 792 -2.27 -12.25 25.56
C GLN A 792 -3.78 -12.07 25.80
N GLY A 793 -4.50 -13.19 25.94
CA GLY A 793 -5.96 -13.22 26.07
C GLY A 793 -6.73 -13.28 24.74
N LEU A 794 -6.04 -13.28 23.60
CA LEU A 794 -6.61 -13.44 22.26
C LEU A 794 -6.12 -14.76 21.66
N PRO A 795 -6.74 -15.90 22.01
CA PRO A 795 -6.24 -17.23 21.64
C PRO A 795 -6.14 -17.44 20.12
N GLU A 796 -6.86 -16.65 19.33
CA GLU A 796 -6.91 -16.74 17.87
C GLU A 796 -5.62 -16.23 17.25
N ILE A 797 -5.13 -15.06 17.67
CA ILE A 797 -3.85 -14.49 17.23
C ILE A 797 -2.67 -15.25 17.84
N GLN A 798 -2.80 -15.72 19.08
CA GLN A 798 -1.76 -16.52 19.73
C GLN A 798 -1.51 -17.86 19.03
N LYS A 799 -2.56 -18.50 18.48
CA LYS A 799 -2.41 -19.73 17.68
C LYS A 799 -1.71 -19.47 16.36
N SER A 800 -2.02 -18.35 15.70
CA SER A 800 -1.46 -17.98 14.39
C SER A 800 -0.09 -17.28 14.45
N ALA A 801 0.40 -16.94 15.64
CA ALA A 801 1.67 -16.22 15.82
C ALA A 801 2.89 -17.00 15.29
N GLY A 802 2.87 -18.34 15.37
CA GLY A 802 3.91 -19.19 14.81
C GLY A 802 3.91 -19.16 13.28
N ASP A 803 2.74 -19.30 12.67
CA ASP A 803 2.58 -19.31 11.21
C ASP A 803 2.92 -17.95 10.60
N PHE A 804 2.46 -16.87 11.26
CA PHE A 804 2.82 -15.52 10.85
C PHE A 804 4.34 -15.27 10.91
N ALA A 805 5.00 -15.78 11.95
CA ALA A 805 6.44 -15.62 12.08
C ALA A 805 7.21 -16.29 10.94
N LEU A 806 6.71 -17.41 10.39
CA LEU A 806 7.37 -18.11 9.28
C LEU A 806 7.48 -17.28 8.00
N LEU A 807 6.69 -16.22 7.86
CA LEU A 807 6.73 -15.30 6.72
C LEU A 807 8.00 -14.44 6.68
N PHE A 808 8.78 -14.41 7.77
CA PHE A 808 9.94 -13.53 7.91
C PHE A 808 11.26 -14.32 7.87
N SER A 809 12.26 -13.71 7.25
CA SER A 809 13.62 -14.21 7.10
C SER A 809 14.66 -13.16 7.51
N VAL A 810 15.93 -13.57 7.59
CA VAL A 810 17.04 -12.63 7.83
C VAL A 810 17.22 -11.59 6.72
N ASN A 811 16.78 -11.90 5.50
CA ASN A 811 16.88 -10.98 4.36
C ASN A 811 15.90 -9.82 4.48
N ASP A 812 14.81 -9.99 5.24
CA ASP A 812 13.78 -8.97 5.41
C ASP A 812 14.18 -7.91 6.44
N PHE A 813 15.34 -8.03 7.09
CA PHE A 813 15.72 -7.16 8.20
C PHE A 813 15.87 -5.69 7.80
N ASP A 814 16.36 -5.40 6.60
CA ASP A 814 16.51 -4.02 6.11
C ASP A 814 15.18 -3.36 5.76
N THR A 815 14.19 -4.17 5.37
CA THR A 815 12.85 -3.73 4.96
C THR A 815 11.78 -4.27 5.90
N PHE A 816 12.16 -4.48 7.18
CA PHE A 816 11.36 -5.30 8.10
C PHE A 816 9.98 -4.70 8.35
N GLU A 817 9.89 -3.37 8.41
CA GLU A 817 8.65 -2.64 8.60
C GLU A 817 7.72 -2.76 7.38
N ASP A 818 8.25 -2.62 6.17
CA ASP A 818 7.47 -2.78 4.92
C ASP A 818 6.96 -4.21 4.74
N VAL A 819 7.84 -5.19 5.01
CA VAL A 819 7.52 -6.62 4.96
C VAL A 819 6.52 -6.99 6.05
N TRP A 820 6.66 -6.40 7.25
CA TRP A 820 5.71 -6.57 8.34
C TRP A 820 4.33 -6.08 7.95
N GLN A 821 4.22 -4.85 7.45
CA GLN A 821 2.95 -4.26 7.08
C GLN A 821 2.28 -5.09 5.98
N LYS A 822 3.03 -5.44 4.93
CA LYS A 822 2.56 -6.34 3.87
C LYS A 822 2.00 -7.66 4.43
N HIS A 823 2.69 -8.29 5.38
CA HIS A 823 2.23 -9.55 5.95
C HIS A 823 1.05 -9.37 6.91
N ILE A 824 0.96 -8.29 7.69
CA ILE A 824 -0.22 -7.98 8.49
C ILE A 824 -1.45 -7.83 7.58
N ASP A 825 -1.29 -7.08 6.48
CA ASP A 825 -2.35 -6.82 5.50
C ASP A 825 -2.76 -8.08 4.71
N GLN A 826 -1.91 -9.11 4.67
CA GLN A 826 -2.23 -10.41 4.05
C GLN A 826 -2.78 -11.44 5.05
N PHE A 827 -2.27 -11.44 6.28
CA PHE A 827 -2.46 -12.55 7.22
C PHE A 827 -3.49 -12.28 8.31
N PHE A 828 -3.81 -11.03 8.60
CA PHE A 828 -4.74 -10.62 9.65
C PHE A 828 -5.84 -9.66 9.17
N THR A 829 -6.06 -9.58 7.86
CA THR A 829 -7.10 -8.75 7.26
C THR A 829 -8.49 -9.30 7.56
N VAL A 830 -8.73 -10.60 7.48
CA VAL A 830 -10.04 -11.20 7.77
C VAL A 830 -10.17 -11.57 9.25
N ASP A 831 -11.30 -11.23 9.88
CA ASP A 831 -11.63 -11.60 11.26
C ASP A 831 -11.48 -13.10 11.49
N ALA A 832 -10.98 -13.48 12.68
CA ALA A 832 -10.69 -14.88 12.98
C ALA A 832 -11.94 -15.80 12.91
N GLY A 833 -13.14 -15.24 13.13
CA GLY A 833 -14.42 -15.95 12.96
C GLY A 833 -14.92 -16.07 11.51
N GLY A 834 -14.37 -15.28 10.58
CA GLY A 834 -14.68 -15.30 9.14
C GLY A 834 -13.58 -15.91 8.27
N ARG A 835 -12.41 -16.21 8.86
CA ARG A 835 -11.26 -16.78 8.15
C ARG A 835 -11.40 -18.29 7.94
N ILE A 836 -10.96 -18.77 6.78
CA ILE A 836 -10.80 -20.21 6.54
C ILE A 836 -9.52 -20.69 7.26
N ASP A 837 -9.69 -21.59 8.23
CA ASP A 837 -8.64 -22.25 8.99
C ASP A 837 -7.91 -23.26 8.11
N THR A 838 -6.78 -22.82 7.58
CA THR A 838 -5.88 -23.61 6.75
C THR A 838 -5.53 -24.97 7.36
N VAL A 839 -5.27 -25.05 8.67
CA VAL A 839 -4.83 -26.29 9.33
C VAL A 839 -5.95 -27.33 9.33
N LYS A 840 -7.20 -26.89 9.47
CA LYS A 840 -8.36 -27.80 9.35
C LYS A 840 -8.54 -28.28 7.92
N VAL A 841 -8.38 -27.40 6.93
CA VAL A 841 -8.43 -27.78 5.51
C VAL A 841 -7.32 -28.78 5.18
N GLU A 842 -6.08 -28.54 5.59
CA GLU A 842 -4.95 -29.45 5.36
C GLU A 842 -5.17 -30.84 5.98
N LYS A 843 -5.77 -30.90 7.18
CA LYS A 843 -6.11 -32.18 7.83
C LYS A 843 -7.16 -32.95 7.03
N LEU A 844 -8.17 -32.26 6.51
CA LEU A 844 -9.19 -32.86 5.65
C LEU A 844 -8.58 -33.30 4.32
N GLN A 845 -7.77 -32.46 3.67
CA GLN A 845 -7.01 -32.79 2.47
C GLN A 845 -6.16 -34.03 2.68
N SER A 846 -5.38 -34.08 3.74
CA SER A 846 -4.53 -35.23 4.07
C SER A 846 -5.35 -36.51 4.25
N SER A 847 -6.51 -36.42 4.92
CA SER A 847 -7.39 -37.57 5.12
C SER A 847 -7.97 -38.10 3.80
N VAL A 848 -8.44 -37.21 2.93
CA VAL A 848 -8.97 -37.56 1.60
C VAL A 848 -7.86 -38.08 0.69
N TYR A 849 -6.71 -37.42 0.69
CA TYR A 849 -5.52 -37.80 -0.07
C TYR A 849 -5.08 -39.24 0.27
N ILE A 850 -4.95 -39.58 1.56
CA ILE A 850 -4.55 -40.94 1.98
C ILE A 850 -5.58 -41.97 1.51
N ARG A 851 -6.88 -41.69 1.63
CA ARG A 851 -7.94 -42.58 1.14
C ARG A 851 -7.80 -42.84 -0.37
N LEU A 852 -7.62 -41.77 -1.15
CA LEU A 852 -7.44 -41.85 -2.61
C LEU A 852 -6.16 -42.58 -2.99
N GLN A 853 -5.04 -42.25 -2.35
CA GLN A 853 -3.74 -42.84 -2.63
C GLN A 853 -3.72 -44.35 -2.35
N ASN A 854 -4.40 -44.79 -1.29
CA ASN A 854 -4.58 -46.20 -0.97
C ASN A 854 -5.41 -46.93 -2.03
N GLU A 855 -6.48 -46.29 -2.54
CA GLU A 855 -7.32 -46.86 -3.60
C GLU A 855 -6.55 -46.96 -4.91
N ILE A 856 -5.85 -45.89 -5.31
CA ILE A 856 -4.99 -45.86 -6.50
C ILE A 856 -3.90 -46.94 -6.42
N GLY A 857 -3.42 -47.27 -5.21
CA GLY A 857 -2.49 -48.36 -4.96
C GLY A 857 -2.97 -49.75 -5.38
N LYS A 858 -4.26 -49.94 -5.64
CA LYS A 858 -4.83 -51.19 -6.16
C LYS A 858 -4.71 -51.31 -7.68
N TYR A 859 -4.34 -50.23 -8.37
CA TYR A 859 -4.21 -50.20 -9.83
C TYR A 859 -2.77 -50.42 -10.27
N GLU A 860 -2.60 -50.94 -11.47
CA GLU A 860 -1.32 -51.02 -12.17
C GLU A 860 -1.47 -50.65 -13.66
N GLU A 861 -0.41 -50.09 -14.22
CA GLU A 861 -0.33 -49.69 -15.63
C GLU A 861 -0.46 -50.94 -16.53
N ILE A 862 -1.36 -50.89 -17.51
CA ILE A 862 -1.37 -51.86 -18.60
C ILE A 862 -0.27 -51.47 -19.56
N LYS A 863 0.71 -52.36 -19.66
CA LYS A 863 1.79 -52.24 -20.64
C LYS A 863 1.34 -52.80 -21.97
N GLU A 864 1.72 -52.12 -23.05
CA GLU A 864 1.58 -52.64 -24.40
C GLU A 864 2.59 -53.78 -24.62
N VAL A 865 2.13 -54.92 -25.14
CA VAL A 865 2.99 -56.08 -25.47
C VAL A 865 2.81 -56.42 -26.95
N ASP A 866 3.85 -56.23 -27.77
CA ASP A 866 3.96 -56.75 -29.12
C ASP A 866 4.03 -58.28 -29.05
N THR A 867 2.90 -58.93 -29.28
CA THR A 867 2.79 -60.39 -29.25
C THR A 867 3.58 -61.10 -30.36
N ALA A 868 4.01 -60.39 -31.42
CA ALA A 868 4.80 -60.98 -32.51
C ALA A 868 6.31 -60.97 -32.21
N ARG A 869 6.79 -60.06 -31.37
CA ARG A 869 8.20 -59.94 -30.98
C ARG A 869 8.48 -60.21 -29.51
N ASN A 870 7.43 -60.39 -28.70
CA ASN A 870 7.50 -60.43 -27.25
C ASN A 870 8.20 -59.19 -26.67
N GLN A 871 7.97 -58.01 -27.29
CA GLN A 871 8.58 -56.72 -26.95
C GLN A 871 7.49 -55.69 -26.67
N GLU A 872 7.67 -54.78 -25.71
CA GLU A 872 6.67 -53.73 -25.45
C GLU A 872 6.62 -52.75 -26.65
N LYS A 873 5.44 -52.48 -27.24
CA LYS A 873 5.25 -51.48 -28.33
C LYS A 873 4.61 -50.20 -27.76
N LEU A 874 4.41 -49.17 -28.60
CA LEU A 874 4.17 -47.79 -28.17
C LEU A 874 2.99 -47.17 -28.91
N SER A 875 1.93 -46.77 -28.21
CA SER A 875 0.81 -46.03 -28.82
C SER A 875 1.21 -44.60 -29.19
N LYS A 876 2.08 -43.96 -28.39
CA LYS A 876 2.90 -42.77 -28.71
C LYS A 876 4.17 -42.80 -27.85
N ASP A 877 5.34 -42.76 -28.50
CA ASP A 877 6.60 -42.45 -27.83
C ASP A 877 6.63 -40.95 -27.58
N ARG A 878 6.90 -40.53 -26.33
CA ARG A 878 7.25 -39.13 -26.05
C ARG A 878 8.73 -39.02 -25.81
N LEU A 879 9.35 -38.06 -26.48
CA LEU A 879 10.72 -37.65 -26.21
C LEU A 879 10.70 -36.51 -25.21
N ILE A 880 11.03 -36.82 -23.97
CA ILE A 880 11.26 -35.80 -22.94
C ILE A 880 12.76 -35.56 -22.84
N LYS A 881 13.18 -34.30 -22.86
CA LYS A 881 14.58 -33.91 -22.74
C LYS A 881 14.82 -33.21 -21.41
N GLY A 882 15.81 -33.69 -20.66
CA GLY A 882 16.16 -33.17 -19.33
C GLY A 882 17.46 -32.39 -19.34
N TYR A 883 17.50 -31.23 -18.68
CA TYR A 883 18.66 -30.34 -18.62
C TYR A 883 19.00 -29.98 -17.18
N PHE A 884 20.26 -30.18 -16.77
CA PHE A 884 20.74 -29.55 -15.54
C PHE A 884 20.85 -28.04 -15.76
N SER A 885 20.07 -27.27 -15.01
CA SER A 885 19.86 -25.85 -15.25
C SER A 885 19.89 -25.04 -13.96
N LYS A 886 20.32 -23.78 -14.11
CA LYS A 886 20.23 -22.75 -13.10
C LYS A 886 20.08 -21.35 -13.72
N ASN A 887 19.33 -21.26 -14.81
CA ASN A 887 19.04 -19.99 -15.46
C ASN A 887 17.90 -19.26 -14.73
N ARG A 888 17.56 -18.05 -15.21
CA ARG A 888 16.48 -17.24 -14.63
C ARG A 888 15.09 -17.85 -14.89
N GLU A 889 14.93 -18.58 -15.99
CA GLU A 889 13.67 -19.19 -16.41
C GLU A 889 13.26 -20.41 -15.57
N ASN A 890 14.20 -21.01 -14.83
CA ASN A 890 13.94 -22.11 -13.89
C ASN A 890 12.79 -21.80 -12.91
N ALA A 891 12.59 -20.54 -12.50
CA ALA A 891 11.46 -20.16 -11.66
C ALA A 891 10.12 -20.58 -12.28
N HIS A 892 9.98 -20.46 -13.60
CA HIS A 892 8.79 -20.88 -14.33
C HIS A 892 8.70 -22.40 -14.48
N ALA A 893 9.82 -23.11 -14.60
CA ALA A 893 9.83 -24.57 -14.56
C ALA A 893 9.30 -25.10 -13.21
N ARG A 894 9.64 -24.44 -12.10
CA ARG A 894 9.10 -24.75 -10.78
C ARG A 894 7.59 -24.46 -10.68
N MET A 895 7.11 -23.40 -11.34
CA MET A 895 5.67 -23.08 -11.40
C MET A 895 4.90 -24.13 -12.21
N VAL A 896 5.44 -24.56 -13.36
CA VAL A 896 4.90 -25.68 -14.16
C VAL A 896 4.83 -26.97 -13.35
N ALA A 897 5.72 -27.13 -12.39
CA ALA A 897 5.82 -28.26 -11.47
C ALA A 897 4.97 -28.11 -10.19
N ASP A 898 4.16 -27.04 -10.07
CA ASP A 898 3.32 -26.71 -8.91
C ASP A 898 4.09 -26.59 -7.58
N ILE A 899 5.34 -26.12 -7.62
CA ILE A 899 6.17 -25.99 -6.43
C ILE A 899 5.79 -24.70 -5.68
N CYS A 900 5.36 -24.82 -4.42
CA CYS A 900 4.88 -23.69 -3.61
C CYS A 900 5.93 -22.59 -3.33
N LEU A 901 7.23 -22.88 -3.43
CA LEU A 901 8.30 -21.90 -3.38
C LEU A 901 8.78 -21.44 -4.77
N ALA A 902 8.06 -21.76 -5.85
CA ALA A 902 8.54 -21.53 -7.20
C ALA A 902 8.96 -20.07 -7.47
N ALA A 903 8.23 -19.12 -6.88
CA ALA A 903 8.46 -17.69 -7.00
C ALA A 903 9.56 -17.13 -6.07
N ASP A 904 10.16 -17.93 -5.18
CA ASP A 904 11.19 -17.44 -4.27
C ASP A 904 12.53 -17.24 -5.00
N PRO A 905 13.00 -15.98 -5.20
CA PRO A 905 14.24 -15.72 -5.91
C PRO A 905 15.47 -16.23 -5.14
N ASN A 906 15.38 -16.47 -3.83
CA ASN A 906 16.50 -16.93 -3.01
C ASN A 906 16.90 -18.38 -3.31
N MET A 907 16.02 -19.18 -3.91
CA MET A 907 16.36 -20.54 -4.33
C MET A 907 17.51 -20.52 -5.34
N LEU A 908 17.43 -19.67 -6.38
CA LEU A 908 18.49 -19.54 -7.38
C LEU A 908 19.78 -18.94 -6.79
N LYS A 909 19.67 -18.11 -5.75
CA LYS A 909 20.85 -17.54 -5.06
C LYS A 909 21.60 -18.58 -4.23
N ASN A 910 20.96 -19.68 -3.81
CA ASN A 910 21.61 -20.75 -3.08
C ASN A 910 22.61 -21.48 -4.00
N ASN A 911 23.90 -21.34 -3.73
CA ASN A 911 24.97 -21.91 -4.58
C ASN A 911 25.04 -23.45 -4.55
N LYS A 912 24.33 -24.10 -3.62
CA LYS A 912 24.23 -25.56 -3.52
C LYS A 912 22.98 -26.14 -4.20
N TYR A 913 22.08 -25.27 -4.63
CA TYR A 913 20.86 -25.63 -5.31
C TYR A 913 21.00 -25.52 -6.84
N PHE A 914 20.37 -26.44 -7.53
CA PHE A 914 20.17 -26.41 -8.98
C PHE A 914 19.00 -27.34 -9.36
N GLU A 915 18.66 -27.36 -10.63
CA GLU A 915 17.50 -28.10 -11.12
C GLU A 915 17.85 -29.02 -12.28
N PHE A 916 17.01 -30.01 -12.51
CA PHE A 916 16.96 -30.80 -13.73
C PHE A 916 15.61 -30.59 -14.41
N VAL A 917 15.57 -29.63 -15.35
CA VAL A 917 14.37 -29.14 -16.02
C VAL A 917 14.02 -30.04 -17.19
N LEU A 918 12.72 -30.31 -17.37
CA LEU A 918 12.20 -31.27 -18.34
C LEU A 918 11.41 -30.54 -19.43
N PHE A 919 11.66 -30.87 -20.68
CA PHE A 919 10.93 -30.35 -21.84
C PHE A 919 10.40 -31.48 -22.72
N ASP A 920 9.18 -31.32 -23.23
CA ASP A 920 8.61 -32.14 -24.30
C ASP A 920 9.07 -31.54 -25.63
N GLU A 921 9.95 -32.25 -26.35
CA GLU A 921 10.57 -31.76 -27.59
C GLU A 921 9.56 -31.58 -28.72
N GLU A 922 8.50 -32.39 -28.77
CA GLU A 922 7.48 -32.27 -29.82
C GLU A 922 6.56 -31.08 -29.58
N ARG A 923 6.25 -30.81 -28.31
CA ARG A 923 5.36 -29.70 -27.92
C ARG A 923 6.11 -28.38 -27.64
N GLU A 924 7.45 -28.40 -27.65
CA GLU A 924 8.33 -27.28 -27.28
C GLU A 924 7.95 -26.63 -25.93
N ARG A 925 7.56 -27.47 -24.96
CA ARG A 925 7.02 -27.03 -23.67
C ARG A 925 7.73 -27.65 -22.48
N CYS A 926 7.92 -26.85 -21.44
CA CYS A 926 8.35 -27.33 -20.14
C CYS A 926 7.28 -28.26 -19.56
N VAL A 927 7.73 -29.39 -19.03
CA VAL A 927 6.89 -30.44 -18.45
C VAL A 927 7.33 -30.80 -17.04
N GLY A 928 8.00 -29.87 -16.34
CA GLY A 928 8.34 -29.96 -14.92
C GLY A 928 9.84 -29.87 -14.64
N THR A 929 10.22 -30.12 -13.40
CA THR A 929 11.61 -30.00 -12.94
C THR A 929 11.90 -30.95 -11.78
N THR A 930 13.15 -31.36 -11.61
CA THR A 930 13.64 -32.00 -10.39
C THR A 930 14.53 -31.02 -9.64
N MET A 931 14.16 -30.72 -8.40
CA MET A 931 14.98 -29.89 -7.52
C MET A 931 16.10 -30.73 -6.90
N LEU A 932 17.32 -30.19 -6.92
CA LEU A 932 18.52 -30.85 -6.44
C LEU A 932 19.29 -29.93 -5.49
N LEU A 933 19.64 -30.44 -4.30
CA LEU A 933 20.39 -29.69 -3.29
C LEU A 933 21.59 -30.50 -2.80
N GLU A 934 22.79 -29.94 -2.98
CA GLU A 934 24.01 -30.49 -2.40
C GLU A 934 24.04 -30.24 -0.88
N MET A 935 24.18 -31.32 -0.11
CA MET A 935 24.24 -31.29 1.35
C MET A 935 25.58 -31.87 1.82
N ASN A 936 26.47 -30.99 2.30
CA ASN A 936 27.81 -31.37 2.75
C ASN A 936 27.84 -31.56 4.28
N GLU A 937 28.34 -32.71 4.74
CA GLU A 937 28.61 -33.02 6.16
C GLU A 937 30.14 -33.12 6.38
N PRO A 938 30.85 -31.97 6.50
CA PRO A 938 32.31 -31.95 6.52
C PRO A 938 32.91 -32.69 7.72
N GLU A 939 32.23 -32.71 8.87
CA GLU A 939 32.67 -33.47 10.04
C GLU A 939 32.68 -34.99 9.82
N GLU A 940 31.82 -35.47 8.92
CA GLU A 940 31.71 -36.89 8.59
C GLU A 940 32.43 -37.22 7.27
N GLY A 941 32.95 -36.19 6.58
CA GLY A 941 33.52 -36.32 5.25
C GLY A 941 32.52 -36.80 4.20
N LYS A 942 31.23 -36.55 4.41
CA LYS A 942 30.13 -37.05 3.57
C LYS A 942 29.49 -35.94 2.74
N LYS A 943 29.09 -36.30 1.52
CA LYS A 943 28.43 -35.41 0.55
C LYS A 943 27.16 -36.08 0.04
N TYR A 944 26.01 -35.50 0.32
CA TYR A 944 24.70 -36.03 -0.07
C TYR A 944 24.02 -35.15 -1.12
N LEU A 945 23.18 -35.77 -1.95
CA LEU A 945 22.32 -35.06 -2.90
C LEU A 945 20.86 -35.26 -2.50
N LEU A 946 20.18 -34.17 -2.15
CA LEU A 946 18.72 -34.20 -2.00
C LEU A 946 18.09 -34.25 -3.39
N TYR A 947 17.09 -35.12 -3.55
CA TYR A 947 16.38 -35.38 -4.80
C TYR A 947 14.88 -35.13 -4.63
N CYS A 948 14.36 -34.14 -5.34
CA CYS A 948 12.96 -33.73 -5.24
C CYS A 948 12.31 -33.65 -6.64
N PRO A 949 11.87 -34.79 -7.22
CA PRO A 949 11.34 -34.84 -8.58
C PRO A 949 9.90 -34.33 -8.67
N ASN A 950 9.66 -33.33 -9.52
CA ASN A 950 8.34 -32.72 -9.74
C ASN A 950 8.07 -32.56 -11.25
N PRO A 951 7.79 -33.65 -11.98
CA PRO A 951 7.28 -33.55 -13.36
C PRO A 951 5.93 -32.83 -13.38
N SER A 952 5.38 -32.42 -14.50
CA SER A 952 4.01 -31.86 -14.58
C SER A 952 2.96 -32.96 -14.42
N VAL A 953 1.80 -32.64 -13.83
CA VAL A 953 0.66 -33.60 -13.71
C VAL A 953 0.26 -34.12 -15.08
N GLY A 954 0.18 -33.23 -16.08
CA GLY A 954 -0.15 -33.60 -17.46
C GLY A 954 0.79 -34.67 -18.02
N LEU A 955 2.11 -34.52 -17.82
CA LEU A 955 3.08 -35.50 -18.32
C LEU A 955 2.90 -36.87 -17.68
N VAL A 956 2.87 -36.97 -16.34
CA VAL A 956 2.75 -38.28 -15.64
C VAL A 956 1.43 -38.99 -15.91
N SER A 957 0.45 -38.25 -16.43
CA SER A 957 -0.84 -38.78 -16.86
C SER A 957 -0.79 -39.39 -18.27
N GLU A 958 0.10 -38.89 -19.13
CA GLU A 958 0.18 -39.29 -20.53
C GLU A 958 1.23 -40.40 -20.78
N VAL A 959 2.10 -40.67 -19.82
CA VAL A 959 3.21 -41.64 -19.92
C VAL A 959 3.25 -42.56 -18.71
N SER A 960 4.02 -43.65 -18.78
CA SER A 960 4.27 -44.51 -17.60
C SER A 960 4.96 -43.71 -16.49
N ALA A 961 4.21 -43.34 -15.46
CA ALA A 961 4.69 -42.57 -14.31
C ALA A 961 5.80 -43.34 -13.57
N LYS A 962 5.65 -44.67 -13.46
CA LYS A 962 6.64 -45.54 -12.81
C LYS A 962 7.95 -45.58 -13.59
N ARG A 963 7.89 -45.82 -14.90
CA ARG A 963 9.09 -45.84 -15.75
C ARG A 963 9.77 -44.49 -15.75
N PHE A 964 9.00 -43.42 -15.81
CA PHE A 964 9.55 -42.07 -15.79
C PHE A 964 10.28 -41.76 -14.48
N TYR A 965 9.69 -42.07 -13.33
CA TYR A 965 10.35 -41.94 -12.03
C TYR A 965 11.66 -42.74 -11.98
N GLN A 966 11.67 -43.98 -12.48
CA GLN A 966 12.86 -44.81 -12.52
C GLN A 966 13.96 -44.20 -13.39
N MET A 967 13.62 -43.64 -14.56
CA MET A 967 14.61 -43.00 -15.42
C MET A 967 15.17 -41.71 -14.79
N LEU A 968 14.31 -40.87 -14.19
CA LEU A 968 14.75 -39.69 -13.45
C LEU A 968 15.71 -40.06 -12.32
N THR A 969 15.34 -41.07 -11.53
CA THR A 969 16.15 -41.55 -10.41
C THR A 969 17.49 -42.11 -10.90
N LYS A 970 17.49 -42.88 -12.00
CA LYS A 970 18.72 -43.38 -12.62
C LYS A 970 19.63 -42.24 -13.06
N GLN A 971 19.08 -41.20 -13.67
CA GLN A 971 19.84 -40.03 -14.10
C GLN A 971 20.41 -39.26 -12.90
N ALA A 972 19.63 -39.09 -11.83
CA ALA A 972 20.09 -38.47 -10.58
C ALA A 972 21.20 -39.29 -9.90
N VAL A 973 21.09 -40.61 -9.89
CA VAL A 973 22.13 -41.53 -9.37
C VAL A 973 23.40 -41.46 -10.22
N GLN A 974 23.28 -41.39 -11.55
CA GLN A 974 24.45 -41.23 -12.43
C GLN A 974 25.16 -39.90 -12.15
N PHE A 975 24.40 -38.80 -12.10
CA PHE A 975 24.94 -37.49 -11.73
C PHE A 975 25.62 -37.51 -10.35
N ALA A 976 24.98 -38.15 -9.36
CA ALA A 976 25.52 -38.29 -8.02
C ALA A 976 26.86 -39.03 -8.02
N ASN A 977 26.95 -40.15 -8.75
CA ASN A 977 28.19 -40.92 -8.90
C ASN A 977 29.31 -40.12 -9.57
N GLU A 978 29.04 -39.46 -10.70
CA GLU A 978 30.03 -38.71 -11.48
C GLU A 978 30.58 -37.49 -10.73
N ASN A 979 29.80 -36.96 -9.78
CA ASN A 979 30.13 -35.78 -8.98
C ASN A 979 30.51 -36.08 -7.52
N GLY A 980 30.77 -37.36 -7.21
CA GLY A 980 31.35 -37.77 -5.93
C GLY A 980 30.41 -37.64 -4.73
N PHE A 981 29.10 -37.77 -4.93
CA PHE A 981 28.13 -37.87 -3.85
C PHE A 981 28.12 -39.29 -3.26
N ASP A 982 27.96 -39.40 -1.95
CA ASP A 982 27.90 -40.66 -1.20
C ASP A 982 26.51 -41.31 -1.24
N ALA A 983 25.46 -40.50 -1.31
CA ALA A 983 24.08 -40.99 -1.29
C ALA A 983 23.09 -40.00 -1.90
N LEU A 984 21.98 -40.54 -2.39
CA LEU A 984 20.80 -39.81 -2.85
C LEU A 984 19.71 -39.90 -1.78
N LEU A 985 19.22 -38.74 -1.33
CA LEU A 985 18.27 -38.63 -0.23
C LEU A 985 16.94 -38.03 -0.69
N VAL A 986 15.85 -38.48 -0.08
CA VAL A 986 14.50 -37.92 -0.25
C VAL A 986 13.88 -37.62 1.11
N ASP A 987 12.94 -36.69 1.15
CA ASP A 987 12.10 -36.39 2.30
C ASP A 987 10.65 -36.77 1.99
N LYS A 988 10.20 -37.89 2.55
CA LYS A 988 8.86 -38.44 2.26
C LYS A 988 7.70 -37.64 2.86
N ARG A 989 7.94 -36.54 3.57
CA ARG A 989 6.86 -35.62 3.96
C ARG A 989 6.18 -35.09 2.69
N HIS A 990 4.86 -35.16 2.65
CA HIS A 990 4.07 -34.69 1.50
C HIS A 990 4.48 -33.27 1.13
N GLY A 991 4.75 -33.02 -0.16
CA GLY A 991 5.20 -31.74 -0.69
C GLY A 991 6.66 -31.34 -0.40
N HIS A 992 7.47 -32.20 0.25
CA HIS A 992 8.90 -31.93 0.46
C HIS A 992 9.81 -32.55 -0.61
N SER A 993 9.42 -33.69 -1.19
CA SER A 993 10.15 -34.31 -2.31
C SER A 993 9.40 -34.23 -3.62
N THR A 994 8.08 -34.38 -3.59
CA THR A 994 7.25 -34.25 -4.78
C THR A 994 5.86 -33.74 -4.40
N ASN A 995 5.25 -32.96 -5.30
CA ASN A 995 3.85 -32.54 -5.27
C ASN A 995 2.98 -33.45 -6.16
N ARG A 996 3.49 -34.61 -6.55
CA ARG A 996 2.73 -35.60 -7.32
C ARG A 996 2.12 -36.65 -6.42
N ALA A 997 1.01 -37.18 -6.90
CA ALA A 997 0.28 -38.26 -6.27
C ALA A 997 0.31 -39.51 -7.17
N GLY A 998 -0.59 -40.47 -6.90
CA GLY A 998 -0.81 -41.64 -7.73
C GLY A 998 0.41 -42.55 -7.84
N LEU A 999 0.61 -43.17 -9.00
CA LEU A 999 1.68 -44.14 -9.22
C LEU A 999 3.09 -43.52 -9.19
N PHE A 1000 3.22 -42.22 -9.46
CA PHE A 1000 4.50 -41.53 -9.35
C PHE A 1000 4.97 -41.46 -7.88
N GLN A 1001 4.09 -40.99 -6.99
CA GLN A 1001 4.37 -40.96 -5.55
C GLN A 1001 4.67 -42.35 -4.99
N GLN A 1002 3.91 -43.37 -5.39
CA GLN A 1002 4.17 -44.75 -4.95
C GLN A 1002 5.55 -45.23 -5.40
N SER A 1003 5.96 -44.87 -6.61
CA SER A 1003 7.29 -45.21 -7.13
C SER A 1003 8.39 -44.55 -6.30
N LEU A 1004 8.19 -43.32 -5.85
CA LEU A 1004 9.08 -42.65 -4.90
C LEU A 1004 9.14 -43.39 -3.57
N GLU A 1005 8.00 -43.66 -2.95
CA GLU A 1005 7.92 -44.33 -1.65
C GLU A 1005 8.56 -45.72 -1.68
N GLN A 1006 8.37 -46.46 -2.77
CA GLN A 1006 8.91 -47.82 -2.95
C GLN A 1006 10.40 -47.84 -3.30
N SER A 1007 10.97 -46.73 -3.78
CA SER A 1007 12.38 -46.65 -4.19
C SER A 1007 13.37 -46.54 -3.03
N CYS A 1008 12.88 -46.30 -1.82
CA CYS A 1008 13.72 -46.15 -0.63
C CYS A 1008 14.38 -47.49 -0.25
N LEU A 1009 15.69 -47.45 0.01
CA LEU A 1009 16.47 -48.59 0.46
C LEU A 1009 15.94 -49.11 1.79
N LYS A 1010 15.85 -50.44 1.91
CA LYS A 1010 15.39 -51.14 3.11
C LYS A 1010 16.55 -51.84 3.80
N ASP A 1011 16.50 -51.90 5.13
CA ASP A 1011 17.37 -52.72 5.94
C ASP A 1011 16.98 -54.22 5.85
N PRO A 1012 17.76 -55.15 6.43
CA PRO A 1012 17.44 -56.58 6.41
C PRO A 1012 16.10 -56.95 7.10
N ALA A 1013 15.56 -56.06 7.94
CA ALA A 1013 14.24 -56.23 8.57
C ALA A 1013 13.10 -55.67 7.70
N GLY A 1014 13.41 -55.15 6.51
CA GLY A 1014 12.44 -54.57 5.59
C GLY A 1014 12.04 -53.14 5.93
N LYS A 1015 12.69 -52.49 6.91
CA LYS A 1015 12.42 -51.10 7.30
C LYS A 1015 13.23 -50.14 6.44
N GLU A 1016 12.63 -49.03 6.04
CA GLU A 1016 13.33 -48.00 5.25
C GLU A 1016 14.52 -47.43 6.02
N ARG A 1017 15.65 -47.30 5.32
CA ARG A 1017 16.85 -46.68 5.86
C ARG A 1017 16.71 -45.16 5.79
N SER A 1018 16.96 -44.51 6.91
CA SER A 1018 16.92 -43.05 7.03
C SER A 1018 18.21 -42.49 7.63
N ILE A 1019 18.61 -41.32 7.18
CA ILE A 1019 19.73 -40.54 7.71
C ILE A 1019 19.20 -39.31 8.45
N SER A 1020 19.88 -38.94 9.54
CA SER A 1020 19.76 -37.63 10.15
C SER A 1020 21.12 -36.95 10.09
N LEU A 1021 21.18 -35.83 9.39
CA LEU A 1021 22.36 -35.00 9.18
C LEU A 1021 22.66 -34.20 10.46
N LYS A 1022 23.93 -33.89 10.71
CA LYS A 1022 24.31 -33.01 11.81
C LYS A 1022 23.97 -31.57 11.47
N ASN A 1023 24.32 -31.13 10.26
CA ASN A 1023 24.01 -29.79 9.81
C ASN A 1023 22.58 -29.69 9.24
N SER A 1024 22.01 -28.51 9.40
CA SER A 1024 20.73 -28.14 8.83
C SER A 1024 20.96 -27.55 7.44
N HIS A 1025 20.43 -28.19 6.40
CA HIS A 1025 20.55 -27.73 5.01
C HIS A 1025 19.25 -27.05 4.59
N THR A 1026 19.31 -25.78 4.24
CA THR A 1026 18.10 -24.99 3.90
C THR A 1026 18.09 -24.70 2.41
N LEU A 1027 16.96 -25.00 1.77
CA LEU A 1027 16.70 -24.69 0.38
C LEU A 1027 16.35 -23.20 0.22
N SER A 1028 15.18 -22.80 0.74
CA SER A 1028 14.71 -21.42 0.95
C SER A 1028 13.39 -21.44 1.75
N GLY A 1029 12.77 -20.29 2.07
CA GLY A 1029 11.40 -20.21 2.64
C GLY A 1029 11.11 -21.05 3.90
N GLY A 1030 12.13 -21.44 4.68
CA GLY A 1030 12.00 -22.35 5.82
C GLY A 1030 12.04 -23.86 5.49
N TYR A 1031 12.25 -24.25 4.22
CA TYR A 1031 12.45 -25.64 3.80
C TYR A 1031 13.84 -26.11 4.21
N THR A 1032 13.87 -26.72 5.39
CA THR A 1032 15.08 -27.23 6.02
C THR A 1032 15.07 -28.75 6.08
N TYR A 1033 16.19 -29.34 5.67
CA TYR A 1033 16.46 -30.77 5.64
C TYR A 1033 17.55 -31.08 6.66
N GLN A 1034 17.22 -31.96 7.61
CA GLN A 1034 18.15 -32.40 8.65
C GLN A 1034 17.83 -33.80 9.14
N LYS A 1035 16.56 -34.11 9.41
CA LYS A 1035 16.16 -35.36 10.06
C LYS A 1035 15.25 -36.19 9.18
N ASN A 1036 15.27 -37.51 9.40
CA ASN A 1036 14.38 -38.49 8.76
C ASN A 1036 14.42 -38.45 7.22
N LEU A 1037 15.60 -38.25 6.63
CA LEU A 1037 15.78 -38.30 5.18
C LEU A 1037 15.98 -39.74 4.73
N GLN A 1038 15.15 -40.25 3.83
CA GLN A 1038 15.22 -41.63 3.36
C GLN A 1038 16.29 -41.78 2.28
N LEU A 1039 17.00 -42.91 2.32
CA LEU A 1039 18.01 -43.26 1.32
C LEU A 1039 17.33 -43.88 0.10
N VAL A 1040 17.61 -43.34 -1.09
CA VAL A 1040 17.21 -43.95 -2.38
C VAL A 1040 18.38 -44.68 -3.02
N TRP A 1041 19.59 -44.17 -2.83
CA TRP A 1041 20.83 -44.76 -3.33
C TRP A 1041 22.00 -44.43 -2.40
N GLU A 1042 22.97 -45.33 -2.30
CA GLU A 1042 24.21 -45.18 -1.54
C GLU A 1042 25.36 -45.83 -2.32
N ARG A 1043 26.54 -45.21 -2.27
CA ARG A 1043 27.74 -45.62 -3.03
C ARG A 1043 28.45 -46.85 -2.45
#